data_AF-A0A8J7PWF3-F1
#
_entry.id   AF-A0A8J7PWF3-F1
#
_cell.length_a   1.000
_cell.length_b   1.000
_cell.length_c   1.000
_cell.angle_alpha   90.00
_cell.angle_beta   90.00
_cell.angle_gamma   90.00
#
_symmetry.space_group_name_H-M   'P 1'
#
loop_
_entity.id
_entity.type
_entity.pdbx_description
1 polymer ?
#
loop_
_entity_poly.entity_id
_entity_poly.type
_entity_poly.pdbx_seq_one_letter_code
_entity_poly.pdbx_strand_id
1 'polypeptide(L)'
;MTRLLSVLTLALVLAPLRAAEPDRAALDKLVADAVAAFEVPGAAVAVVKDDHIVYLQGVGVRKKGEPDPVTPDTVFAIASCTKAFTATGVALLVADGKMAWDDPVRKHLDWFRLSDPSADREVTIRDLLCHRTGMPRHDMLWAATDLTTEDYVRAYGKAKPSTSFRSTWEYANVPFTTAGLAAGKAAGGDWPQLMRTRIFEPLGMKTASTSAREALANPDHAIPHNRHPDGTIAPVARADVDSVRAAGSINASARDMAQWLRFQLAGGAIDKKRLLPANVLNETRTAQMVVRREGRWKVFFPDKSTRHLSYGLGWFVHDYRGHFAASHGGTLDGFRAQIMLLPDDKLGVVVFGNLTPSTFPEALSKLLIDKFLGLPPEDWTDFYKGQDRQTEETRVSNEKKRETDRKKDTKPSLDLADYAGTYEEPAYGTAEVAAETDGLKLRWGRLTLKLAHYDFDTFTGTVVGPADQAVHYERQTFDVQFRLRTNGDVEGLKFLDQEFKRTKSAARFDVIIRGGTVYDGSGGPPRKADVGLRGDRVAAIGDLSAARARTVVDAKGMAVTPGFINMLSWSTESLLADGRSQSELRQGVTTQIMGEGDSMGPLNAAMKKRVKAEQGDIKYDIEWTTLSEYLTFLERRGVSQNLASYIGAATIREYVLGRGDRKPTPADLDRMRQLVEMEMRAGALGIGSALEYAPAYYADTEELIELCKVASRYQGKYISHMRSEGRRLLEGIDEVIRISREAKVPAEIYHFKAAGRDNWSKADAAIARVEAARKEGLPITADMYCYTAGCTGLDACVPPWAQDGGETAMRRRLRDPDARKRMKADIETKQDWPNFYANAGGPENMLLVGFKKDALKPLQGRTLAAIAADRKTGPVETLLDLLAEDESRISTVYFMMSEENVRKLIKLPWVSFGSDEASQAPEGVFLKSMPHPRAYGNFARLLGKYVRDEKLIPLEEAVRRLANLPATNLGLDHRGLLKDGYYADVVVFDPATIADRATYDKPHQYAVGVKHVFVNGTQVIRDGEHTGARPGRALWGPGRVER
;
A
#
# COMPACT_ATOMS: atom_id res chain seq x y z
N MET A 1 85.19 45.14 -53.78
CA MET A 1 84.79 46.56 -53.90
C MET A 1 84.50 47.11 -52.50
N THR A 2 85.45 47.90 -52.00
CA THR A 2 85.41 49.01 -51.04
C THR A 2 84.05 49.45 -50.45
N ARG A 3 83.87 49.44 -49.11
CA ARG A 3 84.20 50.51 -48.14
C ARG A 3 83.60 50.25 -46.74
N LEU A 4 84.36 50.65 -45.72
CA LEU A 4 84.06 50.75 -44.28
C LEU A 4 82.89 51.69 -43.96
N LEU A 5 82.18 51.48 -42.83
CA LEU A 5 82.26 52.36 -41.64
C LEU A 5 81.44 51.88 -40.43
N SER A 6 82.08 52.06 -39.28
CA SER A 6 81.73 51.94 -37.86
C SER A 6 80.30 52.29 -37.43
N VAL A 7 79.73 51.55 -36.47
CA VAL A 7 78.76 52.11 -35.50
C VAL A 7 79.01 51.57 -34.10
N LEU A 8 79.11 52.54 -33.18
CA LEU A 8 79.30 52.47 -31.75
C LEU A 8 78.21 51.67 -31.01
N THR A 9 78.65 51.00 -29.96
CA THR A 9 77.88 50.39 -28.87
C THR A 9 77.02 51.43 -28.13
N LEU A 10 75.70 51.22 -28.05
CA LEU A 10 74.85 51.83 -27.05
C LEU A 10 74.07 50.71 -26.33
N ALA A 11 74.57 50.31 -25.16
CA ALA A 11 73.88 49.44 -24.24
C ALA A 11 72.72 50.22 -23.58
N LEU A 12 71.52 50.14 -24.15
CA LEU A 12 70.31 50.42 -23.38
C LEU A 12 70.01 49.21 -22.52
N VAL A 13 70.31 49.33 -21.23
CA VAL A 13 69.70 48.53 -20.17
C VAL A 13 68.20 48.86 -20.19
N LEU A 14 67.42 48.10 -20.94
CA LEU A 14 65.99 47.96 -20.71
C LEU A 14 65.84 47.17 -19.41
N ALA A 15 65.89 47.89 -18.28
CA ALA A 15 65.28 47.40 -17.06
C ALA A 15 63.80 47.12 -17.40
N PRO A 16 63.24 45.95 -17.07
CA PRO A 16 61.81 45.75 -17.22
C PRO A 16 61.12 46.85 -16.41
N LEU A 17 60.30 47.66 -17.07
CA LEU A 17 59.36 48.56 -16.40
C LEU A 17 58.51 47.68 -15.47
N ARG A 18 58.85 47.66 -14.18
CA ARG A 18 57.89 47.25 -13.15
C ARG A 18 56.71 48.19 -13.31
N ALA A 19 55.53 47.66 -13.66
CA ALA A 19 54.30 48.42 -13.56
C ALA A 19 54.27 49.01 -12.13
N ALA A 20 54.15 50.34 -12.02
CA ALA A 20 54.06 50.99 -10.72
C ALA A 20 52.88 50.38 -9.95
N GLU A 21 53.08 50.07 -8.67
CA GLU A 21 51.97 49.63 -7.83
C GLU A 21 50.84 50.66 -7.88
N PRO A 22 49.57 50.23 -7.88
CA PRO A 22 48.44 51.15 -7.93
C PRO A 22 48.50 52.17 -6.79
N ASP A 23 48.23 53.44 -7.09
CA ASP A 23 48.18 54.50 -6.09
C ASP A 23 47.17 54.17 -4.96
N ARG A 24 47.56 54.42 -3.71
CA ARG A 24 46.77 54.09 -2.51
C ARG A 24 45.41 54.79 -2.53
N ALA A 25 45.36 56.06 -2.93
CA ALA A 25 44.10 56.80 -2.99
C ALA A 25 43.12 56.20 -4.01
N ALA A 26 43.64 55.68 -5.14
CA ALA A 26 42.84 54.98 -6.13
C ALA A 26 42.29 53.64 -5.59
N LEU A 27 43.07 52.91 -4.79
CA LEU A 27 42.63 51.68 -4.13
C LEU A 27 41.57 51.96 -3.04
N ASP A 28 41.78 52.98 -2.20
CA ASP A 28 40.82 53.37 -1.17
C ASP A 28 39.48 53.79 -1.78
N LYS A 29 39.53 54.56 -2.88
CA LYS A 29 38.32 54.92 -3.64
C LYS A 29 37.62 53.67 -4.21
N LEU A 30 38.37 52.76 -4.85
CA LEU A 30 37.82 51.53 -5.43
C LEU A 30 37.09 50.68 -4.39
N VAL A 31 37.68 50.50 -3.20
CA VAL A 31 37.06 49.75 -2.10
C VAL A 31 35.82 50.47 -1.57
N ALA A 32 35.90 51.79 -1.33
CA ALA A 32 34.76 52.57 -0.84
C ALA A 32 33.58 52.57 -1.83
N ASP A 33 33.86 52.75 -3.12
CA ASP A 33 32.85 52.70 -4.19
C ASP A 33 32.16 51.33 -4.22
N ALA A 34 32.91 50.23 -4.10
CA ALA A 34 32.36 48.88 -4.08
C ALA A 34 31.51 48.63 -2.82
N VAL A 35 31.97 49.04 -1.63
CA VAL A 35 31.22 48.91 -0.38
C VAL A 35 29.89 49.67 -0.48
N ALA A 36 29.91 50.89 -1.01
CA ALA A 36 28.70 51.69 -1.23
C ALA A 36 27.77 51.06 -2.27
N ALA A 37 28.32 50.57 -3.40
CA ALA A 37 27.54 50.03 -4.50
C ALA A 37 26.74 48.76 -4.11
N PHE A 38 27.27 47.94 -3.22
CA PHE A 38 26.62 46.73 -2.69
C PHE A 38 25.91 46.94 -1.34
N GLU A 39 25.98 48.16 -0.79
CA GLU A 39 25.42 48.55 0.52
C GLU A 39 25.89 47.65 1.68
N VAL A 40 27.13 47.18 1.62
CA VAL A 40 27.71 46.34 2.67
C VAL A 40 27.98 47.20 3.91
N PRO A 41 27.49 46.84 5.12
CA PRO A 41 27.70 47.65 6.31
C PRO A 41 29.18 47.84 6.66
N GLY A 42 29.98 46.79 6.55
CA GLY A 42 31.42 46.81 6.82
C GLY A 42 32.19 45.72 6.07
N ALA A 43 33.42 46.04 5.71
CA ALA A 43 34.31 45.21 4.92
C ALA A 43 35.78 45.34 5.36
N ALA A 44 36.55 44.27 5.18
CA ALA A 44 38.00 44.30 5.41
C ALA A 44 38.73 43.60 4.26
N VAL A 45 39.87 44.15 3.86
CA VAL A 45 40.60 43.75 2.64
C VAL A 45 42.09 43.65 2.92
N ALA A 46 42.74 42.62 2.38
CA ALA A 46 44.20 42.56 2.29
C ALA A 46 44.66 42.14 0.89
N VAL A 47 45.73 42.76 0.40
CA VAL A 47 46.42 42.40 -0.84
C VAL A 47 47.89 42.17 -0.52
N VAL A 48 48.41 41.02 -0.96
CA VAL A 48 49.82 40.64 -0.86
C VAL A 48 50.40 40.53 -2.27
N LYS A 49 51.53 41.19 -2.51
CA LYS A 49 52.29 41.12 -3.76
C LYS A 49 53.78 40.98 -3.45
N ASP A 50 54.45 40.05 -4.10
CA ASP A 50 55.90 39.84 -3.94
C ASP A 50 56.35 39.70 -2.47
N ASP A 51 55.58 38.95 -1.64
CA ASP A 51 55.78 38.78 -0.18
C ASP A 51 55.58 40.06 0.68
N HIS A 52 55.05 41.14 0.11
CA HIS A 52 54.72 42.37 0.83
C HIS A 52 53.21 42.56 0.94
N ILE A 53 52.75 43.05 2.09
CA ILE A 53 51.37 43.51 2.28
C ILE A 53 51.26 44.90 1.65
N VAL A 54 50.75 44.98 0.42
CA VAL A 54 50.69 46.21 -0.38
C VAL A 54 49.38 46.99 -0.17
N TYR A 55 48.34 46.31 0.33
CA TYR A 55 47.10 46.94 0.74
C TYR A 55 46.50 46.21 1.94
N LEU A 56 46.05 46.97 2.94
CA LEU A 56 45.40 46.45 4.14
C LEU A 56 44.48 47.55 4.68
N GLN A 57 43.17 47.29 4.73
CA GLN A 57 42.18 48.30 5.06
C GLN A 57 40.89 47.68 5.64
N GLY A 58 40.30 48.36 6.63
CA GLY A 58 38.91 48.18 7.04
C GLY A 58 38.06 49.38 6.61
N VAL A 59 36.81 49.14 6.22
CA VAL A 59 35.87 50.16 5.74
C VAL A 59 34.47 49.87 6.30
N GLY A 60 33.74 50.91 6.69
CA GLY A 60 32.38 50.78 7.22
C GLY A 60 32.33 50.43 8.71
N VAL A 61 31.23 49.83 9.16
CA VAL A 61 30.91 49.57 10.58
C VAL A 61 30.76 48.09 10.89
N ARG A 62 31.12 47.72 12.12
CA ARG A 62 31.01 46.33 12.62
C ARG A 62 29.56 45.89 12.70
N LYS A 63 28.67 46.79 13.11
CA LYS A 63 27.21 46.61 13.21
C LYS A 63 26.48 47.85 12.69
N LYS A 64 25.53 47.66 11.79
CA LYS A 64 24.73 48.75 11.22
C LYS A 64 23.91 49.42 12.33
N GLY A 65 24.00 50.74 12.40
CA GLY A 65 23.36 51.55 13.44
C GLY A 65 24.25 51.86 14.65
N GLU A 66 25.46 51.28 14.71
CA GLU A 66 26.47 51.56 15.74
C GLU A 66 27.69 52.24 15.11
N PRO A 67 28.42 53.11 15.85
CA PRO A 67 29.50 53.94 15.29
C PRO A 67 30.84 53.18 15.14
N ASP A 68 30.90 51.96 15.64
CA ASP A 68 32.12 51.17 15.75
C ASP A 68 32.68 50.74 14.38
N PRO A 69 33.89 51.20 14.00
CA PRO A 69 34.42 50.99 12.65
C PRO A 69 34.97 49.57 12.47
N VAL A 70 34.92 49.07 11.23
CA VAL A 70 35.73 47.92 10.82
C VAL A 70 37.17 48.35 10.63
N THR A 71 38.09 47.63 11.27
CA THR A 71 39.54 47.81 11.15
C THR A 71 40.17 46.62 10.42
N PRO A 72 41.45 46.69 10.01
CA PRO A 72 42.20 45.53 9.54
C PRO A 72 42.29 44.35 10.53
N ASP A 73 42.06 44.61 11.81
CA ASP A 73 42.15 43.67 12.92
C ASP A 73 40.78 43.13 13.37
N THR A 74 39.68 43.70 12.84
CA THR A 74 38.33 43.19 13.06
C THR A 74 38.18 41.76 12.56
N VAL A 75 37.69 40.88 13.43
CA VAL A 75 37.49 39.47 13.15
C VAL A 75 36.21 39.25 12.34
N PHE A 76 36.37 38.55 11.21
CA PHE A 76 35.27 38.07 10.36
C PHE A 76 35.24 36.56 10.33
N ALA A 77 34.05 36.02 10.07
CA ALA A 77 33.91 34.63 9.67
C ALA A 77 34.45 34.43 8.25
N ILE A 78 35.43 33.54 8.07
CA ILE A 78 35.89 33.21 6.71
C ILE A 78 35.08 32.06 6.08
N ALA A 79 34.17 31.46 6.85
CA ALA A 79 33.26 30.41 6.41
C ALA A 79 34.01 29.30 5.64
N SER A 80 33.51 28.89 4.48
CA SER A 80 34.09 27.80 3.70
C SER A 80 35.53 27.98 3.22
N CYS A 81 36.12 29.18 3.28
CA CYS A 81 37.55 29.37 3.09
C CYS A 81 38.40 28.54 4.08
N THR A 82 37.80 28.14 5.21
CA THR A 82 38.36 27.18 6.17
C THR A 82 38.86 25.88 5.53
N LYS A 83 38.24 25.43 4.43
CA LYS A 83 38.61 24.19 3.74
C LYS A 83 40.05 24.20 3.24
N ALA A 84 40.54 25.35 2.77
CA ALA A 84 41.92 25.54 2.35
C ALA A 84 42.91 25.39 3.52
N PHE A 85 42.53 25.84 4.73
CA PHE A 85 43.32 25.65 5.95
C PHE A 85 43.36 24.18 6.36
N THR A 86 42.21 23.49 6.31
CA THR A 86 42.15 22.05 6.60
C THR A 86 43.03 21.25 5.65
N ALA A 87 42.98 21.51 4.35
CA ALA A 87 43.86 20.87 3.38
C ALA A 87 45.34 21.18 3.64
N THR A 88 45.68 22.42 4.05
CA THR A 88 47.04 22.80 4.45
C THR A 88 47.48 22.08 5.72
N GLY A 89 46.59 21.87 6.70
CA GLY A 89 46.86 21.08 7.90
C GLY A 89 47.15 19.61 7.58
N VAL A 90 46.40 19.02 6.65
CA VAL A 90 46.71 17.69 6.12
C VAL A 90 48.06 17.68 5.41
N ALA A 91 48.36 18.70 4.59
CA ALA A 91 49.65 18.83 3.89
C ALA A 91 50.84 18.81 4.87
N LEU A 92 50.71 19.49 6.02
CA LEU A 92 51.72 19.47 7.08
C LEU A 92 51.93 18.06 7.65
N LEU A 93 50.86 17.30 7.88
CA LEU A 93 50.95 15.92 8.35
C LEU A 93 51.53 14.97 7.30
N VAL A 94 51.27 15.24 6.01
CA VAL A 94 51.89 14.52 4.90
C VAL A 94 53.40 14.78 4.86
N ALA A 95 53.82 16.03 5.03
CA ALA A 95 55.23 16.39 5.11
C ALA A 95 55.93 15.76 6.32
N ASP A 96 55.22 15.62 7.44
CA ASP A 96 55.72 14.96 8.66
C ASP A 96 55.73 13.42 8.56
N GLY A 97 55.19 12.83 7.48
CA GLY A 97 55.03 11.38 7.33
C GLY A 97 53.97 10.74 8.24
N LYS A 98 53.10 11.54 8.87
CA LYS A 98 52.03 11.08 9.77
C LYS A 98 50.75 10.68 9.04
N MET A 99 50.59 11.12 7.79
CA MET A 99 49.44 10.84 6.94
C MET A 99 49.90 10.78 5.47
N ALA A 100 49.17 10.08 4.62
CA ALA A 100 49.31 10.20 3.17
C ALA A 100 48.01 10.74 2.55
N TRP A 101 48.12 11.44 1.42
CA TRP A 101 46.94 11.92 0.67
C TRP A 101 45.98 10.79 0.33
N ASP A 102 46.52 9.63 -0.05
CA ASP A 102 45.76 8.48 -0.51
C ASP A 102 45.57 7.43 0.60
N ASP A 103 45.79 7.80 1.87
CA ASP A 103 45.41 6.94 2.99
C ASP A 103 43.90 6.68 2.96
N PRO A 104 43.46 5.41 3.13
CA PRO A 104 42.06 5.10 3.37
C PRO A 104 41.57 5.86 4.60
N VAL A 105 40.38 6.46 4.54
CA VAL A 105 39.85 7.23 5.68
C VAL A 105 39.80 6.38 6.95
N ARG A 106 39.48 5.08 6.81
CA ARG A 106 39.42 4.11 7.91
C ARG A 106 40.74 3.82 8.60
N LYS A 107 41.88 4.15 7.99
CA LYS A 107 43.18 4.08 8.67
C LYS A 107 43.23 5.04 9.86
N HIS A 108 42.58 6.19 9.73
CA HIS A 108 42.56 7.23 10.76
C HIS A 108 41.27 7.17 11.58
N LEU A 109 40.13 6.89 10.94
CA LEU A 109 38.80 6.78 11.57
C LEU A 109 38.21 5.39 11.30
N ASP A 110 38.58 4.40 12.09
CA ASP A 110 38.18 2.99 11.96
C ASP A 110 36.66 2.76 11.90
N TRP A 111 35.89 3.64 12.53
CA TRP A 111 34.44 3.62 12.57
C TRP A 111 33.76 4.28 11.36
N PHE A 112 34.49 4.98 10.50
CA PHE A 112 33.94 5.72 9.37
C PHE A 112 33.29 4.78 8.34
N ARG A 113 32.07 5.10 7.92
CA ARG A 113 31.28 4.33 6.95
C ARG A 113 30.60 5.25 5.94
N LEU A 114 30.42 4.77 4.72
CA LEU A 114 29.52 5.33 3.70
C LEU A 114 28.52 4.25 3.24
N SER A 115 27.38 4.68 2.72
CA SER A 115 26.31 3.77 2.30
C SER A 115 26.60 3.11 0.94
N ASP A 116 27.37 3.78 0.08
CA ASP A 116 27.83 3.20 -1.19
C ASP A 116 28.99 2.22 -0.93
N PRO A 117 28.87 0.93 -1.29
CA PRO A 117 29.91 -0.05 -0.98
C PRO A 117 31.27 0.23 -1.61
N SER A 118 31.32 0.92 -2.75
CA SER A 118 32.59 1.23 -3.43
C SER A 118 33.29 2.39 -2.76
N ALA A 119 32.56 3.48 -2.51
CA ALA A 119 33.08 4.62 -1.76
C ALA A 119 33.49 4.20 -0.33
N ASP A 120 32.66 3.42 0.35
CA ASP A 120 32.90 2.94 1.71
C ASP A 120 34.21 2.16 1.88
N ARG A 121 34.59 1.40 0.84
CA ARG A 121 35.82 0.60 0.82
C ARG A 121 37.05 1.41 0.40
N GLU A 122 36.90 2.29 -0.60
CA GLU A 122 38.04 2.86 -1.35
C GLU A 122 38.29 4.36 -1.08
N VAL A 123 37.46 5.02 -0.29
CA VAL A 123 37.57 6.46 -0.03
C VAL A 123 38.85 6.81 0.74
N THR A 124 39.58 7.81 0.22
CA THR A 124 40.83 8.32 0.78
C THR A 124 40.70 9.75 1.32
N ILE A 125 41.72 10.21 2.05
CA ILE A 125 41.80 11.62 2.51
C ILE A 125 41.72 12.59 1.32
N ARG A 126 42.36 12.28 0.19
CA ARG A 126 42.28 13.03 -1.07
C ARG A 126 40.84 13.13 -1.56
N ASP A 127 40.12 12.00 -1.60
CA ASP A 127 38.72 11.98 -2.06
C ASP A 127 37.83 12.93 -1.24
N LEU A 128 38.07 13.00 0.07
CA LEU A 128 37.36 13.91 0.97
C LEU A 128 37.65 15.38 0.65
N LEU A 129 38.93 15.72 0.47
CA LEU A 129 39.41 17.08 0.24
C LEU A 129 39.11 17.61 -1.18
N CYS A 130 38.69 16.77 -2.12
CA CYS A 130 38.31 17.18 -3.46
C CYS A 130 36.86 16.85 -3.89
N HIS A 131 35.97 16.58 -2.91
CA HIS A 131 34.51 16.44 -3.14
C HIS A 131 34.10 15.36 -4.16
N ARG A 132 34.73 14.18 -4.12
CA ARG A 132 34.45 13.12 -5.09
C ARG A 132 33.95 11.81 -4.47
N THR A 133 33.26 11.92 -3.35
CA THR A 133 32.68 10.78 -2.62
C THR A 133 31.38 10.23 -3.23
N GLY A 134 30.71 10.98 -4.12
CA GLY A 134 29.39 10.64 -4.68
C GLY A 134 28.21 10.99 -3.76
N MET A 135 28.51 11.53 -2.57
CA MET A 135 27.53 11.91 -1.56
C MET A 135 27.23 13.41 -1.66
N PRO A 136 25.94 13.82 -1.68
CA PRO A 136 25.55 15.22 -1.82
C PRO A 136 25.67 15.97 -0.49
N ARG A 137 25.37 17.28 -0.51
CA ARG A 137 25.27 18.07 0.73
C ARG A 137 24.07 17.63 1.59
N HIS A 138 24.31 17.49 2.89
CA HIS A 138 23.28 17.19 3.90
C HIS A 138 23.37 18.18 5.07
N ASP A 139 23.35 19.48 4.76
CA ASP A 139 23.71 20.50 5.74
C ASP A 139 22.72 20.65 6.90
N MET A 140 21.48 20.24 6.69
CA MET A 140 20.46 20.26 7.75
C MET A 140 20.81 19.33 8.91
N LEU A 141 21.61 18.28 8.68
CA LEU A 141 22.03 17.39 9.77
C LEU A 141 22.88 18.12 10.82
N TRP A 142 23.69 19.11 10.44
CA TRP A 142 24.49 19.87 11.39
C TRP A 142 23.86 21.21 11.77
N ALA A 143 23.04 21.80 10.90
CA ALA A 143 22.39 23.09 11.16
C ALA A 143 21.19 22.97 12.11
N ALA A 144 20.47 21.85 12.04
CA ALA A 144 19.16 21.69 12.69
C ALA A 144 19.10 20.58 13.74
N THR A 145 20.23 20.03 14.16
CA THR A 145 20.28 18.98 15.19
C THR A 145 21.34 19.29 16.25
N ASP A 146 21.29 18.53 17.35
CA ASP A 146 22.28 18.58 18.44
C ASP A 146 23.39 17.51 18.29
N LEU A 147 23.56 16.94 17.08
CA LEU A 147 24.54 15.88 16.85
C LEU A 147 25.97 16.40 17.09
N THR A 148 26.78 15.58 17.76
CA THR A 148 28.22 15.82 17.83
C THR A 148 28.83 15.70 16.43
N THR A 149 30.04 16.26 16.22
CA THR A 149 30.74 16.16 14.93
C THR A 149 30.84 14.71 14.44
N GLU A 150 31.15 13.75 15.33
CA GLU A 150 31.25 12.34 14.98
C GLU A 150 29.87 11.74 14.64
N ASP A 151 28.85 11.99 15.45
CA ASP A 151 27.50 11.44 15.22
C ASP A 151 26.89 11.95 13.92
N TYR A 152 27.15 13.21 13.59
CA TYR A 152 26.78 13.81 12.31
C TYR A 152 27.50 13.13 11.13
N VAL A 153 28.80 12.83 11.23
CA VAL A 153 29.52 12.08 10.18
C VAL A 153 28.98 10.67 10.04
N ARG A 154 28.63 10.01 11.15
CA ARG A 154 27.99 8.68 11.15
C ARG A 154 26.60 8.70 10.52
N ALA A 155 25.81 9.73 10.80
CA ALA A 155 24.49 9.95 10.21
C ALA A 155 24.61 10.17 8.70
N TYR A 156 25.51 11.06 8.26
CA TYR A 156 25.80 11.30 6.85
C TYR A 156 26.22 10.03 6.11
N GLY A 157 27.02 9.17 6.76
CA GLY A 157 27.46 7.89 6.19
C GLY A 157 26.32 6.94 5.82
N LYS A 158 25.09 7.16 6.31
CA LYS A 158 23.91 6.36 5.98
C LYS A 158 23.06 6.98 4.85
N ALA A 159 23.34 8.22 4.47
CA ALA A 159 22.53 8.96 3.50
C ALA A 159 22.74 8.41 2.09
N LYS A 160 21.76 8.60 1.21
CA LYS A 160 21.84 8.04 -0.15
C LYS A 160 22.82 8.84 -1.03
N PRO A 161 23.71 8.19 -1.80
CA PRO A 161 24.53 8.88 -2.80
C PRO A 161 23.67 9.41 -3.94
N SER A 162 24.05 10.57 -4.49
CA SER A 162 23.41 11.19 -5.67
C SER A 162 24.13 10.83 -6.96
N THR A 163 25.42 10.51 -6.88
CA THR A 163 26.25 10.13 -8.03
C THR A 163 27.17 8.96 -7.70
N SER A 164 27.71 8.29 -8.72
CA SER A 164 28.68 7.21 -8.51
C SER A 164 29.98 7.76 -7.93
N PHE A 165 30.65 6.96 -7.09
CA PHE A 165 31.94 7.32 -6.49
C PHE A 165 32.95 7.83 -7.54
N ARG A 166 33.60 8.97 -7.27
CA ARG A 166 34.56 9.67 -8.13
C ARG A 166 34.04 10.17 -9.50
N SER A 167 32.75 10.01 -9.81
CA SER A 167 32.22 10.36 -11.14
C SER A 167 31.92 11.84 -11.32
N THR A 168 31.47 12.50 -10.25
CA THR A 168 30.96 13.88 -10.29
C THR A 168 31.46 14.66 -9.10
N TRP A 169 31.82 15.93 -9.31
CA TRP A 169 32.14 16.85 -8.24
C TRP A 169 30.86 17.38 -7.61
N GLU A 170 30.68 17.18 -6.31
CA GLU A 170 29.52 17.68 -5.56
C GLU A 170 29.95 18.33 -4.25
N TYR A 171 29.69 19.64 -4.14
CA TYR A 171 30.06 20.41 -2.97
C TYR A 171 29.35 19.90 -1.71
N ALA A 172 30.11 19.46 -0.70
CA ALA A 172 29.58 19.00 0.58
C ALA A 172 30.52 19.35 1.75
N ASN A 173 29.98 19.76 2.89
CA ASN A 173 30.79 20.13 4.05
C ASN A 173 31.36 18.92 4.82
N VAL A 174 30.58 17.85 4.90
CA VAL A 174 30.90 16.65 5.71
C VAL A 174 32.25 16.04 5.36
N PRO A 175 32.61 15.87 4.06
CA PRO A 175 33.93 15.32 3.72
C PRO A 175 35.10 16.10 4.33
N PHE A 176 35.02 17.44 4.38
CA PHE A 176 36.05 18.27 5.02
C PHE A 176 36.03 18.17 6.54
N THR A 177 34.84 18.08 7.14
CA THR A 177 34.70 17.78 8.57
C THR A 177 35.36 16.46 8.93
N THR A 178 35.12 15.40 8.14
CA THR A 178 35.76 14.09 8.29
C THR A 178 37.28 14.15 8.10
N ALA A 179 37.77 14.88 7.09
CA ALA A 179 39.19 15.08 6.89
C ALA A 179 39.85 15.80 8.08
N GLY A 180 39.15 16.78 8.66
CA GLY A 180 39.58 17.45 9.88
C GLY A 180 39.68 16.53 11.09
N LEU A 181 38.69 15.65 11.31
CA LEU A 181 38.72 14.63 12.36
C LEU A 181 39.93 13.69 12.19
N ALA A 182 40.13 13.19 10.97
CA ALA A 182 41.26 12.32 10.65
C ALA A 182 42.61 13.04 10.88
N ALA A 183 42.73 14.30 10.44
CA ALA A 183 43.93 15.11 10.61
C ALA A 183 44.24 15.39 12.08
N GLY A 184 43.25 15.80 12.88
CA GLY A 184 43.41 16.00 14.32
C GLY A 184 43.93 14.75 15.01
N LYS A 185 43.30 13.60 14.74
CA LYS A 185 43.71 12.31 15.31
C LYS A 185 45.12 11.90 14.89
N ALA A 186 45.49 12.06 13.62
CA ALA A 186 46.85 11.79 13.15
C ALA A 186 47.90 12.75 13.73
N ALA A 187 47.49 13.97 14.11
CA ALA A 187 48.34 14.92 14.83
C ALA A 187 48.51 14.59 16.32
N GLY A 188 47.71 13.67 16.88
CA GLY A 188 47.69 13.32 18.30
C GLY A 188 46.77 14.22 19.17
N GLY A 189 45.84 14.94 18.56
CA GLY A 189 44.93 15.86 19.25
C GLY A 189 43.62 16.07 18.46
N ASP A 190 43.12 17.30 18.42
CA ASP A 190 41.97 17.69 17.61
C ASP A 190 42.36 18.68 16.51
N TRP A 191 41.42 18.93 15.58
CA TRP A 191 41.64 19.85 14.47
C TRP A 191 41.87 21.31 14.93
N PRO A 192 41.12 21.87 15.91
CA PRO A 192 41.43 23.17 16.50
C PRO A 192 42.88 23.33 16.97
N GLN A 193 43.40 22.35 17.72
CA GLN A 193 44.78 22.37 18.20
C GLN A 193 45.78 22.29 17.05
N LEU A 194 45.50 21.47 16.03
CA LEU A 194 46.31 21.39 14.82
C LEU A 194 46.39 22.75 14.10
N MET A 195 45.26 23.42 13.88
CA MET A 195 45.24 24.74 13.25
C MET A 195 46.02 25.78 14.06
N ARG A 196 45.78 25.84 15.38
CA ARG A 196 46.43 26.81 16.26
C ARG A 196 47.95 26.65 16.27
N THR A 197 48.43 25.43 16.56
CA THR A 197 49.86 25.16 16.79
C THR A 197 50.68 25.08 15.51
N ARG A 198 50.09 24.66 14.39
CA ARG A 198 50.82 24.45 13.13
C ARG A 198 50.62 25.53 12.09
N ILE A 199 49.56 26.34 12.20
CA ILE A 199 49.26 27.39 11.24
C ILE A 199 49.16 28.76 11.93
N PHE A 200 48.26 28.95 12.90
CA PHE A 200 47.99 30.30 13.41
C PHE A 200 49.19 30.88 14.16
N GLU A 201 49.74 30.17 15.15
CA GLU A 201 50.89 30.64 15.92
C GLU A 201 52.15 30.82 15.05
N PRO A 202 52.56 29.86 14.18
CA PRO A 202 53.75 30.03 13.35
C PRO A 202 53.64 31.13 12.31
N LEU A 203 52.43 31.47 11.86
CA LEU A 203 52.20 32.56 10.90
C LEU A 203 51.92 33.91 11.59
N GLY A 204 51.84 33.95 12.92
CA GLY A 204 51.51 35.16 13.67
C GLY A 204 50.06 35.64 13.48
N MET A 205 49.13 34.72 13.21
CA MET A 205 47.70 35.00 13.09
C MET A 205 47.08 35.14 14.49
N LYS A 206 47.14 36.34 15.06
CA LYS A 206 46.86 36.58 16.49
C LYS A 206 45.38 36.56 16.86
N THR A 207 44.51 36.91 15.93
CA THR A 207 43.06 36.99 16.17
C THR A 207 42.29 35.77 15.66
N ALA A 208 43.00 34.85 14.98
CA ALA A 208 42.41 33.68 14.37
C ALA A 208 41.91 32.66 15.40
N SER A 209 40.71 32.14 15.18
CA SER A 209 40.07 31.14 16.04
C SER A 209 39.34 30.08 15.22
N THR A 210 38.88 29.02 15.88
CA THR A 210 38.22 27.87 15.22
C THR A 210 36.78 27.62 15.67
N SER A 211 36.21 28.54 16.45
CA SER A 211 34.84 28.47 16.94
C SER A 211 34.15 29.82 16.88
N ALA A 212 32.82 29.82 16.69
CA ALA A 212 32.04 31.05 16.73
C ALA A 212 32.10 31.72 18.12
N ARG A 213 32.18 30.90 19.18
CA ARG A 213 32.29 31.36 20.58
C ARG A 213 33.56 32.16 20.83
N GLU A 214 34.72 31.67 20.38
CA GLU A 214 36.00 32.39 20.53
C GLU A 214 35.99 33.71 19.74
N ALA A 215 35.38 33.72 18.55
CA ALA A 215 35.27 34.94 17.75
C ALA A 215 34.40 36.00 18.41
N LEU A 216 33.26 35.62 18.98
CA LEU A 216 32.37 36.54 19.71
C LEU A 216 32.99 37.06 21.03
N ALA A 217 33.93 36.30 21.61
CA ALA A 217 34.67 36.75 22.79
C ALA A 217 35.75 37.80 22.47
N ASN A 218 36.13 37.96 21.20
CA ASN A 218 37.05 39.02 20.78
C ASN A 218 36.31 40.38 20.77
N PRO A 219 36.79 41.42 21.45
CA PRO A 219 36.12 42.72 21.47
C PRO A 219 36.07 43.42 20.10
N ASP A 220 36.96 43.07 19.16
CA ASP A 220 36.97 43.58 17.79
C ASP A 220 36.47 42.51 16.79
N HIS A 221 35.17 42.24 16.81
CA HIS A 221 34.50 41.35 15.86
C HIS A 221 33.41 42.06 15.06
N ALA A 222 33.19 41.63 13.82
CA ALA A 222 32.07 42.09 13.01
C ALA A 222 30.77 41.37 13.41
N ILE A 223 29.62 42.04 13.21
CA ILE A 223 28.29 41.47 13.40
C ILE A 223 27.69 41.11 12.03
N PRO A 224 27.09 39.93 11.86
CA PRO A 224 26.47 39.53 10.60
C PRO A 224 25.20 40.34 10.30
N HIS A 225 24.94 40.64 9.02
CA HIS A 225 23.70 41.28 8.57
C HIS A 225 23.03 40.54 7.42
N ASN A 226 21.70 40.54 7.42
CA ASN A 226 20.92 40.04 6.30
C ASN A 226 20.17 41.17 5.59
N ARG A 227 20.08 41.06 4.26
CA ARG A 227 19.13 41.82 3.46
C ARG A 227 17.81 41.06 3.40
N HIS A 228 16.73 41.69 3.85
CA HIS A 228 15.39 41.15 3.84
C HIS A 228 14.70 41.39 2.49
N PRO A 229 13.63 40.63 2.17
CA PRO A 229 12.88 40.80 0.92
C PRO A 229 12.28 42.21 0.69
N ASP A 230 12.06 42.98 1.76
CA ASP A 230 11.60 44.37 1.69
C ASP A 230 12.74 45.36 1.40
N GLY A 231 13.97 44.86 1.20
CA GLY A 231 15.17 45.64 0.93
C GLY A 231 15.92 46.13 2.18
N THR A 232 15.35 45.96 3.38
CA THR A 232 15.99 46.40 4.62
C THR A 232 17.21 45.55 4.94
N ILE A 233 18.25 46.16 5.54
CA ILE A 233 19.45 45.45 6.02
C ILE A 233 19.49 45.60 7.53
N ALA A 234 19.49 44.47 8.25
CA ALA A 234 19.47 44.41 9.71
C ALA A 234 20.49 43.40 10.26
N PRO A 235 21.04 43.64 11.47
CA PRO A 235 21.93 42.69 12.12
C PRO A 235 21.19 41.41 12.51
N VAL A 236 21.86 40.27 12.43
CA VAL A 236 21.33 38.94 12.80
C VAL A 236 22.22 38.25 13.83
N ALA A 237 21.71 37.20 14.47
CA ALA A 237 22.48 36.40 15.41
C ALA A 237 23.58 35.59 14.68
N ARG A 238 24.68 35.35 15.39
CA ARG A 238 25.80 34.56 14.88
C ARG A 238 25.49 33.07 14.99
N ALA A 239 25.45 32.37 13.86
CA ALA A 239 25.22 30.92 13.83
C ALA A 239 26.34 30.13 14.54
N ASP A 240 25.96 29.13 15.32
CA ASP A 240 26.87 28.12 15.85
C ASP A 240 27.17 27.08 14.76
N VAL A 241 28.44 27.03 14.34
CA VAL A 241 28.95 26.12 13.31
C VAL A 241 30.02 25.19 13.85
N ASP A 242 30.12 25.06 15.17
CA ASP A 242 31.22 24.32 15.80
C ASP A 242 31.17 22.81 15.53
N SER A 243 30.02 22.26 15.12
CA SER A 243 29.91 20.85 14.71
C SER A 243 30.59 20.57 13.35
N VAL A 244 30.76 21.59 12.48
CA VAL A 244 31.39 21.51 11.15
C VAL A 244 32.73 22.24 11.06
N ARG A 245 33.44 22.38 12.19
CA ARG A 245 34.74 23.08 12.36
C ARG A 245 35.63 23.14 11.14
N ALA A 246 36.13 21.99 10.69
CA ALA A 246 37.12 21.89 9.61
C ALA A 246 36.58 22.26 8.21
N ALA A 247 35.29 22.51 8.07
CA ALA A 247 34.67 22.93 6.82
C ALA A 247 34.30 24.42 6.79
N GLY A 248 34.16 25.10 7.94
CA GLY A 248 33.55 26.44 7.96
C GLY A 248 33.82 27.37 9.15
N SER A 249 34.49 26.95 10.21
CA SER A 249 34.42 27.68 11.50
C SER A 249 35.63 28.54 11.84
N ILE A 250 36.56 28.75 10.89
CA ILE A 250 37.64 29.71 11.10
C ILE A 250 37.08 31.13 11.07
N ASN A 251 37.57 31.94 12.01
CA ASN A 251 37.38 33.37 12.04
C ASN A 251 38.76 34.02 12.05
N ALA A 252 38.94 35.09 11.29
CA ALA A 252 40.23 35.76 11.16
C ALA A 252 40.02 37.22 10.75
N SER A 253 41.02 38.06 11.04
CA SER A 253 41.09 39.43 10.53
C SER A 253 41.79 39.50 9.17
N ALA A 254 41.69 40.64 8.48
CA ALA A 254 42.42 40.87 7.23
C ALA A 254 43.93 40.81 7.44
N ARG A 255 44.42 41.26 8.61
CA ARG A 255 45.84 41.19 8.96
C ARG A 255 46.34 39.76 9.11
N ASP A 256 45.59 38.92 9.82
CA ASP A 256 45.93 37.49 9.97
C ASP A 256 45.99 36.80 8.60
N MET A 257 44.98 37.08 7.77
CA MET A 257 44.87 36.47 6.45
C MET A 257 45.95 36.97 5.50
N ALA A 258 46.46 38.20 5.64
CA ALA A 258 47.62 38.66 4.90
C ALA A 258 48.88 37.80 5.18
N GLN A 259 49.12 37.37 6.42
CA GLN A 259 50.22 36.45 6.73
C GLN A 259 50.03 35.08 6.09
N TRP A 260 48.80 34.58 6.09
CA TRP A 260 48.48 33.34 5.41
C TRP A 260 48.65 33.42 3.89
N LEU A 261 48.26 34.54 3.26
CA LEU A 261 48.51 34.79 1.84
C LEU A 261 50.02 34.79 1.53
N ARG A 262 50.84 35.48 2.34
CA ARG A 262 52.32 35.46 2.22
C ARG A 262 52.85 34.03 2.25
N PHE A 263 52.45 33.24 3.26
CA PHE A 263 52.84 31.84 3.39
C PHE A 263 52.47 30.99 2.17
N GLN A 264 51.25 31.16 1.66
CA GLN A 264 50.76 30.43 0.49
C GLN A 264 51.54 30.80 -0.78
N LEU A 265 51.80 32.09 -1.02
CA LEU A 265 52.50 32.59 -2.20
C LEU A 265 54.01 32.29 -2.17
N ALA A 266 54.62 32.25 -0.99
CA ALA A 266 56.04 31.90 -0.80
C ALA A 266 56.30 30.38 -0.80
N GLY A 267 55.34 29.57 -1.25
CA GLY A 267 55.50 28.13 -1.38
C GLY A 267 55.72 27.41 -0.05
N GLY A 268 55.07 27.87 1.03
CA GLY A 268 55.13 27.23 2.35
C GLY A 268 56.21 27.78 3.28
N ALA A 269 56.75 28.96 2.98
CA ALA A 269 57.69 29.67 3.84
C ALA A 269 57.10 30.99 4.34
N ILE A 270 57.49 31.43 5.54
CA ILE A 270 57.23 32.77 6.05
C ILE A 270 58.46 33.25 6.81
N ASP A 271 58.85 34.51 6.63
CA ASP A 271 60.00 35.13 7.31
C ASP A 271 61.26 34.24 7.27
N LYS A 272 61.55 33.68 6.09
CA LYS A 272 62.67 32.75 5.80
C LYS A 272 62.60 31.37 6.47
N LYS A 273 61.56 31.09 7.26
CA LYS A 273 61.30 29.77 7.84
C LYS A 273 60.35 28.98 6.94
N ARG A 274 60.81 27.82 6.44
CA ARG A 274 59.96 26.89 5.69
C ARG A 274 59.19 26.00 6.65
N LEU A 275 57.87 26.12 6.66
CA LEU A 275 56.98 25.27 7.48
C LEU A 275 56.42 24.09 6.67
N LEU A 276 56.33 24.23 5.35
CA LEU A 276 55.82 23.20 4.45
C LEU A 276 56.68 23.14 3.16
N PRO A 277 57.05 21.93 2.67
CA PRO A 277 57.71 21.78 1.38
C PRO A 277 56.83 22.29 0.23
N ALA A 278 57.43 23.00 -0.73
CA ALA A 278 56.69 23.65 -1.82
C ALA A 278 55.92 22.64 -2.69
N ASN A 279 56.50 21.47 -2.96
CA ASN A 279 55.82 20.41 -3.73
C ASN A 279 54.57 19.88 -3.01
N VAL A 280 54.63 19.71 -1.68
CA VAL A 280 53.48 19.23 -0.88
C VAL A 280 52.39 20.30 -0.81
N LEU A 281 52.77 21.58 -0.69
CA LEU A 281 51.80 22.68 -0.74
C LEU A 281 51.14 22.80 -2.12
N ASN A 282 51.94 22.72 -3.20
CA ASN A 282 51.44 22.82 -4.56
C ASN A 282 50.42 21.72 -4.89
N GLU A 283 50.58 20.52 -4.32
CA GLU A 283 49.61 19.43 -4.46
C GLU A 283 48.19 19.84 -4.04
N THR A 284 48.05 20.73 -3.04
CA THR A 284 46.74 21.24 -2.62
C THR A 284 46.02 22.05 -3.70
N ARG A 285 46.76 22.56 -4.69
CA ARG A 285 46.26 23.41 -5.78
C ARG A 285 46.41 22.74 -7.16
N THR A 286 46.85 21.50 -7.20
CA THR A 286 46.81 20.67 -8.42
C THR A 286 45.35 20.27 -8.69
N ALA A 287 44.93 20.27 -9.95
CA ALA A 287 43.58 19.83 -10.33
C ALA A 287 43.36 18.35 -9.97
N GLN A 288 42.35 18.05 -9.15
CA GLN A 288 42.00 16.69 -8.69
C GLN A 288 40.66 16.20 -9.25
N MET A 289 39.73 17.14 -9.52
CA MET A 289 38.40 16.84 -10.02
C MET A 289 37.88 17.99 -10.90
N VAL A 290 37.28 17.68 -12.05
CA VAL A 290 36.67 18.68 -12.93
C VAL A 290 35.38 19.21 -12.32
N VAL A 291 35.17 20.52 -12.37
CA VAL A 291 33.92 21.16 -11.94
C VAL A 291 33.19 21.68 -13.17
N ARG A 292 31.95 21.24 -13.39
CA ARG A 292 31.12 21.77 -14.48
C ARG A 292 30.73 23.22 -14.20
N ARG A 293 30.95 24.10 -15.18
CA ARG A 293 30.61 25.54 -15.12
C ARG A 293 29.15 25.80 -15.47
N GLU A 294 28.26 25.23 -14.68
CA GLU A 294 26.81 25.33 -14.85
C GLU A 294 26.15 26.01 -13.63
N GLY A 295 24.94 26.54 -13.81
CA GLY A 295 24.17 27.20 -12.76
C GLY A 295 24.99 28.27 -12.01
N ARG A 296 25.01 28.20 -10.67
CA ARG A 296 25.71 29.16 -9.81
C ARG A 296 27.22 29.23 -10.07
N TRP A 297 27.84 28.15 -10.56
CA TRP A 297 29.29 28.14 -10.80
C TRP A 297 29.67 28.98 -12.01
N LYS A 298 28.76 29.13 -12.99
CA LYS A 298 28.94 30.06 -14.11
C LYS A 298 28.92 31.52 -13.66
N VAL A 299 28.23 31.83 -12.56
CA VAL A 299 28.18 33.18 -11.97
C VAL A 299 29.52 33.54 -11.32
N PHE A 300 30.08 32.65 -10.51
CA PHE A 300 31.37 32.89 -9.82
C PHE A 300 32.58 32.80 -10.76
N PHE A 301 32.47 31.97 -11.82
CA PHE A 301 33.49 31.78 -12.84
C PHE A 301 32.91 32.03 -14.24
N PRO A 302 32.67 33.29 -14.64
CA PRO A 302 32.04 33.60 -15.93
C PRO A 302 32.96 33.36 -17.13
N ASP A 303 32.37 33.27 -18.33
CA ASP A 303 33.10 33.02 -19.61
C ASP A 303 34.13 34.10 -19.92
N LYS A 304 33.92 35.32 -19.43
CA LYS A 304 34.84 36.47 -19.62
C LYS A 304 36.09 36.43 -18.72
N SER A 305 36.10 35.65 -17.63
CA SER A 305 37.28 35.51 -16.77
C SER A 305 37.89 34.13 -16.73
N THR A 306 37.15 33.08 -17.08
CA THR A 306 37.62 31.71 -16.81
C THR A 306 37.22 30.79 -17.96
N ARG A 307 38.13 29.91 -18.36
CA ARG A 307 37.97 28.90 -19.42
C ARG A 307 37.95 27.48 -18.86
N HIS A 308 38.78 27.20 -17.86
CA HIS A 308 38.89 25.91 -17.19
C HIS A 308 38.54 26.03 -15.71
N LEU A 309 37.81 25.06 -15.19
CA LEU A 309 37.47 24.99 -13.77
C LEU A 309 37.62 23.55 -13.26
N SER A 310 38.48 23.40 -12.27
CA SER A 310 38.68 22.17 -11.52
C SER A 310 38.69 22.49 -10.02
N TYR A 311 38.75 21.45 -9.21
CA TYR A 311 38.90 21.54 -7.77
C TYR A 311 40.16 20.77 -7.37
N GLY A 312 41.00 21.42 -6.56
CA GLY A 312 42.16 20.82 -5.90
C GLY A 312 41.78 20.24 -4.54
N LEU A 313 42.68 20.36 -3.57
CA LEU A 313 42.42 20.00 -2.17
C LEU A 313 42.03 21.27 -1.40
N GLY A 314 40.72 21.53 -1.30
CA GLY A 314 40.20 22.73 -0.63
C GLY A 314 40.29 24.02 -1.44
N TRP A 315 40.52 23.94 -2.75
CA TRP A 315 40.68 25.09 -3.65
C TRP A 315 39.93 24.88 -4.96
N PHE A 316 39.25 25.90 -5.46
CA PHE A 316 38.95 25.98 -6.89
C PHE A 316 40.23 26.32 -7.64
N VAL A 317 40.52 25.55 -8.67
CA VAL A 317 41.71 25.68 -9.51
C VAL A 317 41.25 26.05 -10.91
N HIS A 318 41.61 27.24 -11.35
CA HIS A 318 41.07 27.81 -12.59
C HIS A 318 42.04 28.80 -13.23
N ASP A 319 41.75 29.21 -14.45
CA ASP A 319 42.35 30.41 -15.02
C ASP A 319 41.53 31.66 -14.66
N TYR A 320 42.21 32.76 -14.42
CA TYR A 320 41.64 34.08 -14.34
C TYR A 320 42.27 34.96 -15.42
N ARG A 321 41.54 35.15 -16.52
CA ARG A 321 41.96 35.94 -17.70
C ARG A 321 43.34 35.53 -18.22
N GLY A 322 43.63 34.22 -18.20
CA GLY A 322 44.90 33.64 -18.64
C GLY A 322 45.94 33.39 -17.54
N HIS A 323 45.70 33.86 -16.32
CA HIS A 323 46.59 33.63 -15.17
C HIS A 323 46.14 32.43 -14.34
N PHE A 324 47.07 31.61 -13.87
CA PHE A 324 46.74 30.51 -12.96
C PHE A 324 46.21 31.06 -11.63
N ALA A 325 45.06 30.57 -11.19
CA ALA A 325 44.43 31.00 -9.95
C ALA A 325 43.96 29.82 -9.09
N ALA A 326 44.20 29.94 -7.79
CA ALA A 326 43.58 29.12 -6.75
C ALA A 326 42.69 30.02 -5.88
N SER A 327 41.39 29.76 -5.84
CA SER A 327 40.43 30.60 -5.11
C SER A 327 39.46 29.77 -4.29
N HIS A 328 38.89 30.40 -3.25
CA HIS A 328 37.80 29.81 -2.49
C HIS A 328 36.95 30.90 -1.85
N GLY A 329 35.64 30.83 -2.07
CA GLY A 329 34.65 31.71 -1.44
C GLY A 329 34.03 31.11 -0.18
N GLY A 330 33.63 31.98 0.74
CA GLY A 330 33.00 31.65 2.00
C GLY A 330 31.63 32.30 2.13
N THR A 331 30.64 31.55 2.62
CA THR A 331 29.33 32.08 3.00
C THR A 331 28.87 31.42 4.27
N LEU A 332 28.44 32.25 5.20
CA LEU A 332 27.78 31.88 6.44
C LEU A 332 26.78 33.00 6.72
N ASP A 333 25.71 32.73 7.46
CA ASP A 333 24.65 33.72 7.71
C ASP A 333 25.22 35.09 8.13
N GLY A 334 24.95 36.09 7.29
CA GLY A 334 25.40 37.48 7.37
C GLY A 334 26.89 37.75 7.13
N PHE A 335 27.66 36.79 6.61
CA PHE A 335 29.06 36.96 6.25
C PHE A 335 29.41 36.40 4.87
N ARG A 336 30.28 37.13 4.16
CA ARG A 336 30.88 36.70 2.91
C ARG A 336 32.39 36.90 2.96
N ALA A 337 33.11 35.93 2.41
CA ALA A 337 34.56 35.99 2.28
C ALA A 337 34.97 35.54 0.88
N GLN A 338 36.04 36.11 0.34
CA GLN A 338 36.69 35.63 -0.87
C GLN A 338 38.19 35.64 -0.70
N ILE A 339 38.82 34.54 -1.10
CA ILE A 339 40.28 34.42 -1.19
C ILE A 339 40.64 34.04 -2.62
N MET A 340 41.65 34.71 -3.17
CA MET A 340 42.18 34.38 -4.49
C MET A 340 43.69 34.54 -4.52
N LEU A 341 44.39 33.48 -4.94
CA LEU A 341 45.84 33.40 -5.08
C LEU A 341 46.19 33.24 -6.56
N LEU A 342 47.16 34.02 -7.03
CA LEU A 342 47.83 33.87 -8.32
C LEU A 342 49.32 33.62 -8.05
N PRO A 343 49.73 32.35 -7.80
CA PRO A 343 51.08 32.02 -7.38
C PRO A 343 52.19 32.45 -8.36
N ASP A 344 51.97 32.30 -9.66
CA ASP A 344 52.95 32.67 -10.69
C ASP A 344 53.16 34.19 -10.75
N ASP A 345 52.10 34.94 -10.48
CA ASP A 345 52.13 36.39 -10.36
C ASP A 345 52.53 36.88 -8.95
N LYS A 346 52.74 35.96 -7.99
CA LYS A 346 53.01 36.27 -6.57
C LYS A 346 52.00 37.26 -5.97
N LEU A 347 50.73 37.16 -6.37
CA LEU A 347 49.65 38.05 -5.98
C LEU A 347 48.57 37.28 -5.22
N GLY A 348 48.08 37.84 -4.12
CA GLY A 348 46.98 37.27 -3.34
C GLY A 348 46.06 38.35 -2.81
N VAL A 349 44.76 38.09 -2.83
CA VAL A 349 43.72 39.00 -2.34
C VAL A 349 42.79 38.25 -1.40
N VAL A 350 42.41 38.92 -0.31
CA VAL A 350 41.33 38.49 0.57
C VAL A 350 40.37 39.64 0.83
N VAL A 351 39.07 39.38 0.74
CA VAL A 351 38.00 40.35 0.99
C VAL A 351 36.95 39.74 1.90
N PHE A 352 36.54 40.49 2.93
CA PHE A 352 35.43 40.17 3.83
C PHE A 352 34.31 41.19 3.72
N GLY A 353 33.08 40.73 3.93
CA GLY A 353 31.90 41.58 4.11
C GLY A 353 30.94 40.96 5.13
N ASN A 354 30.23 41.80 5.87
CA ASN A 354 29.23 41.39 6.87
C ASN A 354 27.79 41.52 6.36
N LEU A 355 27.53 41.15 5.10
CA LEU A 355 26.21 41.15 4.48
C LEU A 355 25.95 39.88 3.65
N THR A 356 24.79 39.26 3.83
CA THR A 356 24.23 38.24 2.92
C THR A 356 22.76 38.50 2.58
N PRO A 357 22.28 38.07 1.40
CA PRO A 357 23.08 37.67 0.25
C PRO A 357 23.89 38.85 -0.31
N SER A 358 25.12 38.60 -0.78
CA SER A 358 25.96 39.61 -1.43
C SER A 358 27.10 38.98 -2.22
N THR A 359 27.32 39.43 -3.45
CA THR A 359 28.49 39.07 -4.27
C THR A 359 29.66 40.05 -4.15
N PHE A 360 29.60 41.00 -3.20
CA PHE A 360 30.62 42.03 -2.99
C PHE A 360 32.07 41.51 -2.94
N PRO A 361 32.42 40.47 -2.15
CA PRO A 361 33.81 40.02 -2.10
C PRO A 361 34.34 39.45 -3.42
N GLU A 362 33.45 38.92 -4.26
CA GLU A 362 33.82 38.39 -5.59
C GLU A 362 34.10 39.52 -6.57
N ALA A 363 33.25 40.56 -6.58
CA ALA A 363 33.44 41.74 -7.40
C ALA A 363 34.75 42.47 -7.02
N LEU A 364 34.94 42.75 -5.73
CA LEU A 364 36.08 43.52 -5.27
C LEU A 364 37.42 42.77 -5.45
N SER A 365 37.45 41.45 -5.21
CA SER A 365 38.67 40.67 -5.44
C SER A 365 39.12 40.74 -6.90
N LYS A 366 38.18 40.63 -7.84
CA LYS A 366 38.45 40.69 -9.28
C LYS A 366 38.86 42.10 -9.75
N LEU A 367 38.23 43.15 -9.22
CA LEU A 367 38.66 44.54 -9.46
C LEU A 367 40.09 44.80 -8.98
N LEU A 368 40.45 44.31 -7.79
CA LEU A 368 41.80 44.45 -7.25
C LEU A 368 42.80 43.67 -8.09
N ILE A 369 42.51 42.42 -8.47
CA ILE A 369 43.41 41.62 -9.30
C ILE A 369 43.62 42.27 -10.68
N ASP A 370 42.55 42.73 -11.35
CA ASP A 370 42.66 43.42 -12.63
C ASP A 370 43.55 44.66 -12.52
N LYS A 371 43.43 45.41 -11.42
CA LYS A 371 44.25 46.60 -11.15
C LYS A 371 45.73 46.26 -10.94
N PHE A 372 46.05 45.22 -10.17
CA PHE A 372 47.42 44.80 -9.87
C PHE A 372 48.11 44.07 -11.03
N LEU A 373 47.34 43.45 -11.94
CA LEU A 373 47.86 42.84 -13.17
C LEU A 373 47.90 43.81 -14.37
N GLY A 374 47.28 45.00 -14.25
CA GLY A 374 47.19 45.95 -15.36
C GLY A 374 46.31 45.45 -16.51
N LEU A 375 45.29 44.65 -16.21
CA LEU A 375 44.38 44.10 -17.22
C LEU A 375 43.39 45.16 -17.72
N PRO A 376 42.84 45.00 -18.94
CA PRO A 376 41.78 45.88 -19.45
C PRO A 376 40.63 45.99 -18.45
N PRO A 377 40.14 47.21 -18.13
CA PRO A 377 39.08 47.41 -17.16
C PRO A 377 37.83 46.59 -17.48
N GLU A 378 37.30 45.91 -16.48
CA GLU A 378 36.04 45.19 -16.54
C GLU A 378 35.17 45.65 -15.37
N ASP A 379 33.90 45.97 -15.64
CA ASP A 379 32.99 46.41 -14.58
C ASP A 379 32.40 45.20 -13.84
N TRP A 380 33.20 44.67 -12.91
CA TRP A 380 32.78 43.59 -12.05
C TRP A 380 31.66 44.00 -11.08
N THR A 381 31.58 45.28 -10.71
CA THR A 381 30.52 45.78 -9.82
C THR A 381 29.16 45.68 -10.51
N ASP A 382 29.02 46.21 -11.72
CA ASP A 382 27.77 46.14 -12.49
C ASP A 382 27.40 44.69 -12.81
N PHE A 383 28.37 43.89 -13.25
CA PHE A 383 28.15 42.47 -13.54
C PHE A 383 27.54 41.73 -12.35
N TYR A 384 28.16 41.79 -11.18
CA TYR A 384 27.70 41.04 -10.01
C TYR A 384 26.41 41.60 -9.40
N LYS A 385 26.19 42.92 -9.45
CA LYS A 385 24.88 43.50 -9.09
C LYS A 385 23.76 43.03 -10.02
N GLY A 386 24.04 42.88 -11.31
CA GLY A 386 23.12 42.28 -12.27
C GLY A 386 22.77 40.84 -11.90
N GLN A 387 23.76 40.05 -11.46
CA GLN A 387 23.56 38.68 -11.01
C GLN A 387 22.77 38.59 -9.69
N ASP A 388 23.02 39.47 -8.73
CA ASP A 388 22.25 39.56 -7.48
C ASP A 388 20.78 39.88 -7.79
N ARG A 389 20.51 40.83 -8.71
CA ARG A 389 19.15 41.15 -9.16
C ARG A 389 18.48 39.97 -9.85
N GLN A 390 19.17 39.30 -10.77
CA GLN A 390 18.64 38.14 -11.49
C GLN A 390 18.32 36.97 -10.54
N THR A 391 19.15 36.77 -9.50
CA THR A 391 18.91 35.75 -8.47
C THR A 391 17.63 36.05 -7.70
N GLU A 392 17.43 37.31 -7.32
CA GLU A 392 16.23 37.76 -6.64
C GLU A 392 14.98 37.67 -7.54
N GLU A 393 15.08 38.08 -8.81
CA GLU A 393 14.02 37.92 -9.80
C GLU A 393 13.65 36.44 -10.00
N THR A 394 14.64 35.54 -10.02
CA THR A 394 14.41 34.10 -10.11
C THR A 394 13.74 33.55 -8.86
N ARG A 395 14.12 34.01 -7.67
CA ARG A 395 13.46 33.64 -6.40
C ARG A 395 11.98 34.05 -6.42
N VAL A 396 11.70 35.32 -6.73
CA VAL A 396 10.35 35.86 -6.85
C VAL A 396 9.55 35.13 -7.94
N SER A 397 10.19 34.81 -9.07
CA SER A 397 9.57 34.03 -10.16
C SER A 397 9.20 32.62 -9.71
N ASN A 398 10.09 31.92 -8.99
CA ASN A 398 9.81 30.59 -8.44
C ASN A 398 8.70 30.60 -7.39
N GLU A 399 8.64 31.62 -6.54
CA GLU A 399 7.55 31.81 -5.57
C GLU A 399 6.22 32.06 -6.28
N LYS A 400 6.19 32.93 -7.28
CA LYS A 400 5.01 33.15 -8.13
C LYS A 400 4.61 31.86 -8.84
N LYS A 401 5.57 31.13 -9.41
CA LYS A 401 5.33 29.88 -10.12
C LYS A 401 4.73 28.82 -9.20
N ARG A 402 5.24 28.71 -7.97
CA ARG A 402 4.68 27.83 -6.94
C ARG A 402 3.20 28.17 -6.74
N GLU A 403 2.85 29.42 -6.47
CA GLU A 403 1.44 29.82 -6.32
C GLU A 403 0.58 29.61 -7.57
N THR A 404 1.14 29.69 -8.79
CA THR A 404 0.40 29.36 -10.02
C THR A 404 0.23 27.86 -10.24
N ASP A 405 1.19 27.04 -9.84
CA ASP A 405 1.15 25.58 -9.98
C ASP A 405 0.18 24.94 -8.97
N ARG A 406 -0.09 25.63 -7.85
CA ARG A 406 -1.01 25.21 -6.80
C ARG A 406 -2.40 24.89 -7.35
N LYS A 407 -2.90 23.68 -7.07
CA LYS A 407 -4.30 23.33 -7.32
C LYS A 407 -5.18 23.82 -6.17
N LYS A 408 -5.74 25.02 -6.35
CA LYS A 408 -6.71 25.65 -5.44
C LYS A 408 -7.94 24.75 -5.26
N ASP A 409 -8.55 24.79 -4.07
CA ASP A 409 -9.75 24.02 -3.67
C ASP A 409 -9.57 22.50 -3.51
N THR A 410 -8.33 22.01 -3.51
CA THR A 410 -8.06 20.64 -3.06
C THR A 410 -8.16 20.55 -1.53
N LYS A 411 -8.33 19.34 -1.01
CA LYS A 411 -8.26 19.02 0.42
C LYS A 411 -7.27 17.87 0.65
N PRO A 412 -6.72 17.72 1.88
CA PRO A 412 -5.99 16.51 2.24
C PRO A 412 -6.82 15.26 1.91
N SER A 413 -6.18 14.22 1.38
CA SER A 413 -6.85 12.97 1.02
C SER A 413 -7.38 12.22 2.26
N LEU A 414 -6.83 12.49 3.45
CA LEU A 414 -7.21 11.90 4.73
C LEU A 414 -7.59 12.97 5.76
N ASP A 415 -8.17 12.56 6.89
CA ASP A 415 -8.32 13.43 8.04
C ASP A 415 -6.93 13.82 8.60
N LEU A 416 -6.74 15.04 9.10
CA LEU A 416 -5.43 15.51 9.59
C LEU A 416 -4.81 14.56 10.65
N ALA A 417 -5.65 14.00 11.52
CA ALA A 417 -5.24 13.02 12.52
C ALA A 417 -4.58 11.76 11.93
N ASP A 418 -4.90 11.38 10.69
CA ASP A 418 -4.38 10.17 10.07
C ASP A 418 -2.95 10.35 9.51
N TYR A 419 -2.53 11.60 9.26
CA TYR A 419 -1.15 11.95 8.95
C TYR A 419 -0.25 11.97 10.20
N ALA A 420 -0.83 12.02 11.40
CA ALA A 420 -0.05 12.02 12.64
C ALA A 420 0.66 10.68 12.86
N GLY A 421 1.93 10.72 13.26
CA GLY A 421 2.72 9.52 13.48
C GLY A 421 4.21 9.79 13.53
N THR A 422 4.96 8.71 13.69
CA THR A 422 6.42 8.72 13.68
C THR A 422 6.93 8.27 12.32
N TYR A 423 7.87 9.03 11.77
CA TYR A 423 8.47 8.82 10.46
C TYR A 423 9.99 8.74 10.61
N GLU A 424 10.64 7.77 9.97
CA GLU A 424 12.07 7.51 10.13
C GLU A 424 12.80 7.48 8.79
N GLU A 425 14.01 8.02 8.79
CA GLU A 425 14.96 7.92 7.69
C GLU A 425 16.36 7.58 8.25
N PRO A 426 17.12 6.63 7.68
CA PRO A 426 18.36 6.12 8.29
C PRO A 426 19.42 7.16 8.67
N ALA A 427 19.59 8.22 7.88
CA ALA A 427 20.57 9.28 8.12
C ALA A 427 19.97 10.43 8.96
N TYR A 428 18.71 10.78 8.75
CA TYR A 428 18.05 11.91 9.38
C TYR A 428 17.35 11.57 10.69
N GLY A 429 17.21 10.28 11.02
CA GLY A 429 16.53 9.83 12.23
C GLY A 429 15.03 10.04 12.15
N THR A 430 14.44 10.53 13.24
CA THR A 430 12.99 10.52 13.43
C THR A 430 12.37 11.91 13.25
N ALA A 431 11.34 11.99 12.41
CA ALA A 431 10.41 13.11 12.33
C ALA A 431 9.05 12.72 12.93
N GLU A 432 8.51 13.58 13.78
CA GLU A 432 7.21 13.37 14.43
C GLU A 432 6.18 14.32 13.84
N VAL A 433 5.03 13.79 13.42
CA VAL A 433 3.89 14.60 12.96
C VAL A 433 2.75 14.46 13.95
N ALA A 434 2.21 15.58 14.41
CA ALA A 434 1.01 15.66 15.24
C ALA A 434 -0.09 16.43 14.49
N ALA A 435 -1.35 16.09 14.74
CA ALA A 435 -2.48 16.88 14.24
C ALA A 435 -2.87 17.97 15.24
N GLU A 436 -3.12 19.17 14.74
CA GLU A 436 -3.61 20.32 15.49
C GLU A 436 -4.96 20.78 14.91
N THR A 437 -5.63 21.73 15.57
CA THR A 437 -6.99 22.17 15.18
C THR A 437 -7.05 22.81 13.79
N ASP A 438 -5.95 23.40 13.32
CA ASP A 438 -5.87 24.15 12.06
C ASP A 438 -4.76 23.68 11.11
N GLY A 439 -4.24 22.46 11.31
CA GLY A 439 -3.17 21.90 10.46
C GLY A 439 -2.45 20.71 11.08
N LEU A 440 -1.22 20.46 10.62
CA LEU A 440 -0.32 19.49 11.24
C LEU A 440 0.88 20.22 11.85
N LYS A 441 1.56 19.57 12.77
CA LYS A 441 2.83 20.04 13.33
C LYS A 441 3.88 18.97 13.16
N LEU A 442 5.00 19.32 12.54
CA LEU A 442 6.14 18.43 12.34
C LEU A 442 7.29 18.85 13.27
N ARG A 443 7.88 17.90 13.99
CA ARG A 443 9.10 18.08 14.78
C ARG A 443 10.21 17.19 14.23
N TRP A 444 11.38 17.77 14.01
CA TRP A 444 12.57 17.03 13.58
C TRP A 444 13.83 17.78 14.04
N GLY A 445 14.67 17.15 14.86
CA GLY A 445 15.80 17.83 15.51
C GLY A 445 15.33 19.07 16.29
N ARG A 446 15.94 20.22 16.02
CA ARG A 446 15.58 21.54 16.57
C ARG A 446 14.44 22.21 15.80
N LEU A 447 14.04 21.67 14.63
CA LEU A 447 12.93 22.23 13.86
C LEU A 447 11.58 21.83 14.45
N THR A 448 10.73 22.83 14.59
CA THR A 448 9.29 22.65 14.75
C THR A 448 8.59 23.43 13.64
N LEU A 449 7.80 22.76 12.82
CA LEU A 449 7.10 23.33 11.69
C LEU A 449 5.59 23.27 11.91
N LYS A 450 4.89 24.38 11.71
CA LYS A 450 3.44 24.39 11.50
C LYS A 450 3.17 24.12 10.02
N LEU A 451 2.46 23.05 9.72
CA LEU A 451 2.16 22.58 8.37
C LEU A 451 0.76 23.05 7.96
N ALA A 452 0.69 24.00 7.04
CA ALA A 452 -0.54 24.45 6.41
C ALA A 452 -0.77 23.70 5.09
N HIS A 453 -2.03 23.33 4.80
CA HIS A 453 -2.37 22.65 3.56
C HIS A 453 -2.03 23.50 2.33
N TYR A 454 -1.34 22.90 1.38
CA TYR A 454 -0.96 23.54 0.12
C TYR A 454 -1.85 23.03 -1.02
N ASP A 455 -1.66 21.79 -1.43
CA ASP A 455 -2.56 21.06 -2.32
C ASP A 455 -2.44 19.53 -2.12
N PHE A 456 -3.56 18.82 -2.29
CA PHE A 456 -3.64 17.37 -2.03
C PHE A 456 -2.99 16.97 -0.70
N ASP A 457 -2.01 16.07 -0.74
CA ASP A 457 -1.23 15.58 0.40
C ASP A 457 0.08 16.34 0.64
N THR A 458 0.21 17.54 0.06
CA THR A 458 1.34 18.45 0.23
C THR A 458 0.99 19.57 1.21
N PHE A 459 1.91 19.85 2.12
CA PHE A 459 1.80 20.88 3.13
C PHE A 459 3.00 21.84 3.07
N THR A 460 2.75 23.11 3.30
CA THR A 460 3.78 24.12 3.52
C THR A 460 4.08 24.20 5.00
N GLY A 461 5.29 23.81 5.39
CA GLY A 461 5.80 23.93 6.74
C GLY A 461 6.48 25.26 6.98
N THR A 462 5.95 26.05 7.91
CA THR A 462 6.58 27.29 8.40
C THR A 462 7.20 27.01 9.75
N VAL A 463 8.44 27.43 9.96
CA VAL A 463 9.13 27.27 11.26
C VAL A 463 8.38 28.03 12.35
N VAL A 464 8.07 27.36 13.47
CA VAL A 464 7.41 27.93 14.65
C VAL A 464 8.21 27.58 15.90
N GLY A 465 8.59 28.59 16.69
CA GLY A 465 9.43 28.43 17.88
C GLY A 465 10.15 29.74 18.23
N PRO A 466 10.77 29.86 19.42
CA PRO A 466 11.48 31.07 19.80
C PRO A 466 12.68 31.30 18.86
N ALA A 467 12.97 32.58 18.56
CA ALA A 467 13.91 32.99 17.50
C ALA A 467 15.37 32.55 17.74
N ASP A 468 15.71 32.14 18.96
CA ASP A 468 16.99 31.55 19.39
C ASP A 468 17.11 30.05 19.07
N GLN A 469 16.00 29.39 18.70
CA GLN A 469 15.95 28.02 18.17
C GLN A 469 15.79 27.98 16.65
N ALA A 470 15.78 29.14 16.00
CA ALA A 470 15.71 29.24 14.55
C ALA A 470 16.96 28.58 13.94
N VAL A 471 16.74 27.55 13.12
CA VAL A 471 17.81 27.00 12.29
C VAL A 471 18.23 28.13 11.34
N HIS A 472 19.44 28.63 11.55
CA HIS A 472 20.09 29.64 10.72
C HIS A 472 20.39 29.04 9.34
N TYR A 473 19.39 29.10 8.47
CA TYR A 473 19.47 28.67 7.09
C TYR A 473 18.51 29.55 6.27
N GLU A 474 18.88 29.90 5.04
CA GLU A 474 18.16 30.84 4.16
C GLU A 474 16.67 30.47 3.90
N ARG A 475 16.24 29.26 4.27
CA ARG A 475 14.92 28.70 3.97
C ARG A 475 13.97 28.79 5.16
N GLN A 476 12.96 29.65 5.07
CA GLN A 476 11.92 29.82 6.11
C GLN A 476 10.70 28.90 5.94
N THR A 477 10.55 28.29 4.76
CA THR A 477 9.43 27.38 4.44
C THR A 477 9.90 26.08 3.81
N PHE A 478 9.30 24.97 4.23
CA PHE A 478 9.63 23.63 3.76
C PHE A 478 8.40 22.97 3.14
N ASP A 479 8.57 22.29 2.02
CA ASP A 479 7.51 21.44 1.49
C ASP A 479 7.57 20.08 2.19
N VAL A 480 6.42 19.63 2.69
CA VAL A 480 6.23 18.31 3.28
C VAL A 480 5.17 17.60 2.47
N GLN A 481 5.56 16.53 1.78
CA GLN A 481 4.65 15.77 0.91
C GLN A 481 4.42 14.38 1.50
N PHE A 482 3.17 14.06 1.86
CA PHE A 482 2.82 12.72 2.31
C PHE A 482 2.60 11.79 1.13
N ARG A 483 3.02 10.53 1.28
CA ARG A 483 2.78 9.46 0.31
C ARG A 483 1.81 8.47 0.88
N LEU A 484 0.78 8.15 0.10
CA LEU A 484 -0.26 7.19 0.48
C LEU A 484 -0.04 5.86 -0.25
N ARG A 485 -0.34 4.76 0.44
CA ARG A 485 -0.44 3.43 -0.15
C ARG A 485 -1.76 3.29 -0.92
N THR A 486 -1.86 2.26 -1.76
CA THR A 486 -3.09 1.95 -2.51
C THR A 486 -4.30 1.65 -1.62
N ASN A 487 -4.08 1.26 -0.37
CA ASN A 487 -5.12 1.02 0.63
C ASN A 487 -5.56 2.29 1.40
N GLY A 488 -5.01 3.46 1.06
CA GLY A 488 -5.31 4.74 1.70
C GLY A 488 -4.48 5.07 2.95
N ASP A 489 -3.61 4.18 3.43
CA ASP A 489 -2.75 4.47 4.59
C ASP A 489 -1.54 5.34 4.19
N VAL A 490 -1.07 6.20 5.11
CA VAL A 490 0.18 6.95 4.91
C VAL A 490 1.38 6.00 4.95
N GLU A 491 2.10 5.89 3.84
CA GLU A 491 3.36 5.14 3.72
C GLU A 491 4.53 5.87 4.38
N GLY A 492 4.57 7.19 4.20
CA GLY A 492 5.68 8.02 4.61
C GLY A 492 5.51 9.46 4.20
N LEU A 493 6.56 10.25 4.34
CA LEU A 493 6.61 11.65 3.89
C LEU A 493 7.95 11.96 3.24
N LYS A 494 7.93 12.91 2.30
CA LYS A 494 9.13 13.54 1.76
C LYS A 494 9.35 14.87 2.49
N PHE A 495 10.51 15.02 3.11
CA PHE A 495 10.92 16.21 3.86
C PHE A 495 12.45 16.36 3.79
N LEU A 496 12.96 17.58 3.60
CA LEU A 496 14.40 17.86 3.38
C LEU A 496 15.02 17.07 2.23
N ASP A 497 14.23 16.84 1.17
CA ASP A 497 14.56 15.97 0.03
C ASP A 497 14.86 14.51 0.41
N GLN A 498 14.54 14.11 1.63
CA GLN A 498 14.64 12.75 2.13
C GLN A 498 13.28 12.09 2.20
N GLU A 499 13.28 10.76 2.09
CA GLU A 499 12.09 9.93 2.17
C GLU A 499 11.98 9.24 3.52
N PHE A 500 11.21 9.83 4.42
CA PHE A 500 10.92 9.21 5.71
C PHE A 500 9.80 8.17 5.56
N LYS A 501 9.99 6.99 6.17
CA LYS A 501 8.99 5.91 6.22
C LYS A 501 8.24 5.94 7.54
N ARG A 502 6.93 5.73 7.52
CA ARG A 502 6.12 5.71 8.75
C ARG A 502 6.39 4.43 9.55
N THR A 503 6.69 4.55 10.85
CA THR A 503 7.04 3.41 11.73
C THR A 503 6.00 3.12 12.83
N LYS A 504 5.08 4.07 13.10
CA LYS A 504 3.97 3.87 14.05
C LYS A 504 2.68 4.50 13.52
N SER A 505 1.60 3.72 13.38
CA SER A 505 0.24 4.22 13.12
C SER A 505 -0.73 3.76 14.20
N ALA A 506 -1.78 4.53 14.47
CA ALA A 506 -2.98 3.98 15.08
C ALA A 506 -3.72 3.21 13.98
N ALA A 507 -3.89 1.90 14.11
CA ALA A 507 -4.64 1.11 13.14
C ALA A 507 -6.09 1.62 13.05
N ARG A 508 -6.49 2.15 11.89
CA ARG A 508 -7.87 2.54 11.58
C ARG A 508 -8.56 1.37 10.89
N PHE A 509 -9.70 0.96 11.42
CA PHE A 509 -10.59 -0.05 10.83
C PHE A 509 -11.90 0.61 10.38
N ASP A 510 -12.61 0.02 9.43
CA ASP A 510 -13.98 0.45 9.11
C ASP A 510 -14.94 -0.03 10.20
N VAL A 511 -14.72 -1.25 10.68
CA VAL A 511 -15.49 -1.87 11.76
C VAL A 511 -14.54 -2.54 12.75
N ILE A 512 -14.76 -2.39 14.05
CA ILE A 512 -14.22 -3.32 15.05
C ILE A 512 -15.41 -4.01 15.72
N ILE A 513 -15.40 -5.35 15.73
CA ILE A 513 -16.30 -6.19 16.53
C ILE A 513 -15.55 -6.51 17.83
N ARG A 514 -16.02 -5.97 18.96
CA ARG A 514 -15.30 -6.00 20.25
C ARG A 514 -15.83 -7.03 21.23
N GLY A 515 -14.94 -7.66 21.98
CA GLY A 515 -15.28 -8.46 23.17
C GLY A 515 -15.96 -9.82 22.91
N GLY A 516 -16.01 -10.23 21.64
CA GLY A 516 -16.59 -11.51 21.21
C GLY A 516 -15.74 -12.73 21.56
N THR A 517 -16.36 -13.90 21.47
CA THR A 517 -15.65 -15.18 21.37
C THR A 517 -15.50 -15.53 19.90
N VAL A 518 -14.28 -15.50 19.37
CA VAL A 518 -13.98 -15.79 17.97
C VAL A 518 -13.90 -17.29 17.75
N TYR A 519 -14.77 -17.80 16.88
CA TYR A 519 -14.69 -19.13 16.28
C TYR A 519 -14.24 -18.94 14.84
N ASP A 520 -12.96 -19.11 14.56
CA ASP A 520 -12.37 -18.67 13.28
C ASP A 520 -12.71 -19.54 12.06
N GLY A 521 -13.53 -20.56 12.23
CA GLY A 521 -13.93 -21.50 11.18
C GLY A 521 -12.98 -22.68 10.98
N SER A 522 -11.84 -22.73 11.67
CA SER A 522 -10.89 -23.86 11.54
C SER A 522 -11.38 -25.15 12.21
N GLY A 523 -12.31 -25.05 13.16
CA GLY A 523 -12.68 -26.13 14.09
C GLY A 523 -11.75 -26.22 15.31
N GLY A 524 -10.74 -25.34 15.40
CA GLY A 524 -9.89 -25.22 16.57
C GLY A 524 -10.59 -24.53 17.76
N PRO A 525 -9.92 -24.49 18.93
CA PRO A 525 -10.48 -23.88 20.13
C PRO A 525 -10.82 -22.40 19.93
N PRO A 526 -11.99 -21.93 20.44
CA PRO A 526 -12.34 -20.52 20.37
C PRO A 526 -11.46 -19.65 21.27
N ARG A 527 -11.35 -18.36 20.94
CA ARG A 527 -10.58 -17.39 21.74
C ARG A 527 -11.30 -16.06 21.90
N LYS A 528 -11.09 -15.38 23.03
CA LYS A 528 -11.52 -14.00 23.21
C LYS A 528 -10.63 -13.08 22.40
N ALA A 529 -11.23 -12.35 21.47
CA ALA A 529 -10.53 -11.38 20.64
C ALA A 529 -11.51 -10.38 20.01
N ASP A 530 -10.98 -9.23 19.61
CA ASP A 530 -11.65 -8.31 18.73
C ASP A 530 -11.36 -8.67 17.27
N VAL A 531 -12.28 -8.35 16.35
CA VAL A 531 -12.10 -8.52 14.91
C VAL A 531 -12.20 -7.16 14.22
N GLY A 532 -11.12 -6.75 13.56
CA GLY A 532 -11.04 -5.51 12.79
C GLY A 532 -11.29 -5.78 11.31
N LEU A 533 -12.27 -5.09 10.72
CA LEU A 533 -12.60 -5.16 9.30
C LEU A 533 -12.16 -3.88 8.59
N ARG A 534 -11.61 -4.02 7.38
CA ARG A 534 -11.24 -2.90 6.52
C ARG A 534 -11.60 -3.22 5.06
N GLY A 535 -12.35 -2.34 4.42
CA GLY A 535 -12.96 -2.59 3.13
C GLY A 535 -13.76 -3.88 3.16
N ASP A 536 -13.44 -4.80 2.25
CA ASP A 536 -14.06 -6.11 2.18
C ASP A 536 -13.30 -7.22 2.91
N ARG A 537 -12.30 -6.89 3.75
CA ARG A 537 -11.41 -7.86 4.39
C ARG A 537 -11.43 -7.83 5.91
N VAL A 538 -11.15 -8.98 6.50
CA VAL A 538 -10.67 -9.11 7.87
C VAL A 538 -9.22 -8.63 7.87
N ALA A 539 -8.93 -7.58 8.63
CA ALA A 539 -7.63 -6.91 8.65
C ALA A 539 -6.84 -7.16 9.94
N ALA A 540 -7.50 -7.57 11.03
CA ALA A 540 -6.83 -7.99 12.26
C ALA A 540 -7.78 -8.80 13.15
N ILE A 541 -7.19 -9.72 13.93
CA ILE A 541 -7.89 -10.44 15.01
C ILE A 541 -6.96 -10.46 16.22
N GLY A 542 -7.40 -9.92 17.36
CA GLY A 542 -6.56 -9.84 18.55
C GLY A 542 -7.07 -8.80 19.54
N ASP A 543 -6.17 -8.22 20.32
CA ASP A 543 -6.48 -7.05 21.15
C ASP A 543 -6.46 -5.78 20.28
N LEU A 544 -7.64 -5.19 20.06
CA LEU A 544 -7.81 -3.95 19.30
C LEU A 544 -8.29 -2.80 20.19
N SER A 545 -8.02 -2.87 21.49
CA SER A 545 -8.43 -1.86 22.48
C SER A 545 -7.88 -0.46 22.17
N ALA A 546 -6.64 -0.38 21.69
CA ALA A 546 -5.98 0.87 21.29
C ALA A 546 -6.32 1.31 19.85
N ALA A 547 -7.00 0.47 19.06
CA ALA A 547 -7.36 0.75 17.68
C ALA A 547 -8.65 1.57 17.57
N ARG A 548 -8.76 2.36 16.50
CA ARG A 548 -9.96 3.17 16.20
C ARG A 548 -10.72 2.56 15.03
N ALA A 549 -12.04 2.71 15.03
CA ALA A 549 -12.88 2.33 13.91
C ALA A 549 -14.03 3.30 13.66
N ARG A 550 -14.53 3.33 12.42
CA ARG A 550 -15.73 4.11 12.06
C ARG A 550 -16.97 3.55 12.77
N THR A 551 -17.08 2.22 12.82
CA THR A 551 -18.15 1.52 13.53
C THR A 551 -17.55 0.60 14.58
N VAL A 552 -18.11 0.59 15.78
CA VAL A 552 -17.77 -0.39 16.82
C VAL A 552 -19.02 -1.20 17.13
N VAL A 553 -18.91 -2.52 17.02
CA VAL A 553 -19.96 -3.47 17.39
C VAL A 553 -19.56 -4.12 18.71
N ASP A 554 -20.42 -4.05 19.72
CA ASP A 554 -20.23 -4.79 20.96
C ASP A 554 -20.73 -6.24 20.77
N ALA A 555 -19.80 -7.19 20.84
CA ALA A 555 -20.07 -8.62 20.73
C ALA A 555 -19.82 -9.35 22.07
N LYS A 556 -19.84 -8.64 23.21
CA LYS A 556 -19.65 -9.26 24.53
C LYS A 556 -20.66 -10.38 24.75
N GLY A 557 -20.15 -11.57 25.05
CA GLY A 557 -20.97 -12.79 25.26
C GLY A 557 -21.45 -13.46 23.96
N MET A 558 -21.18 -12.88 22.80
CA MET A 558 -21.58 -13.41 21.50
C MET A 558 -20.45 -14.24 20.86
N ALA A 559 -20.85 -15.14 19.95
CA ALA A 559 -19.96 -15.83 19.03
C ALA A 559 -19.71 -14.94 17.80
N VAL A 560 -18.45 -14.82 17.39
CA VAL A 560 -18.02 -14.13 16.17
C VAL A 560 -17.40 -15.16 15.24
N THR A 561 -18.01 -15.38 14.08
CA THR A 561 -17.67 -16.50 13.17
C THR A 561 -17.55 -16.02 11.74
N PRO A 562 -16.91 -16.79 10.83
CA PRO A 562 -17.10 -16.55 9.41
C PRO A 562 -18.58 -16.68 9.05
N GLY A 563 -18.97 -16.05 7.96
CA GLY A 563 -20.29 -16.21 7.37
C GLY A 563 -20.59 -17.64 6.95
N PHE A 564 -21.83 -18.08 7.15
CA PHE A 564 -22.24 -19.44 6.82
C PHE A 564 -22.49 -19.58 5.31
N ILE A 565 -22.14 -20.75 4.78
CA ILE A 565 -22.33 -21.11 3.37
C ILE A 565 -23.48 -22.10 3.31
N ASN A 566 -24.56 -21.71 2.64
CA ASN A 566 -25.65 -22.61 2.33
C ASN A 566 -25.29 -23.48 1.13
N MET A 567 -24.88 -24.73 1.39
CA MET A 567 -24.37 -25.65 0.37
C MET A 567 -25.40 -26.08 -0.67
N LEU A 568 -26.68 -25.98 -0.34
CA LEU A 568 -27.78 -26.35 -1.22
C LEU A 568 -28.91 -25.32 -1.10
N SER A 569 -29.02 -24.47 -2.11
CA SER A 569 -29.97 -23.36 -2.18
C SER A 569 -30.85 -23.44 -3.42
N TRP A 570 -32.15 -23.22 -3.21
CA TRP A 570 -33.14 -23.05 -4.28
C TRP A 570 -33.57 -21.58 -4.44
N SER A 571 -32.70 -20.64 -4.05
CA SER A 571 -33.00 -19.20 -4.06
C SER A 571 -32.94 -18.54 -5.44
N THR A 572 -33.01 -19.32 -6.52
CA THR A 572 -32.84 -18.82 -7.89
C THR A 572 -33.90 -17.79 -8.26
N GLU A 573 -35.17 -18.11 -8.02
CA GLU A 573 -36.28 -17.19 -8.30
C GLU A 573 -36.52 -16.20 -7.17
N SER A 574 -36.31 -16.62 -5.92
CA SER A 574 -36.64 -15.77 -4.78
C SER A 574 -35.74 -14.54 -4.67
N LEU A 575 -34.46 -14.64 -5.06
CA LEU A 575 -33.54 -13.50 -5.09
C LEU A 575 -33.84 -12.52 -6.24
N LEU A 576 -34.50 -12.96 -7.31
CA LEU A 576 -35.03 -12.04 -8.33
C LEU A 576 -36.18 -11.21 -7.77
N ALA A 577 -37.05 -11.85 -6.98
CA ALA A 577 -38.19 -11.18 -6.34
C ALA A 577 -37.74 -10.24 -5.20
N ASP A 578 -36.83 -10.71 -4.35
CA ASP A 578 -36.27 -9.96 -3.24
C ASP A 578 -34.79 -10.32 -2.98
N GLY A 579 -33.90 -9.44 -3.44
CA GLY A 579 -32.45 -9.59 -3.24
C GLY A 579 -31.98 -9.46 -1.78
N ARG A 580 -32.86 -9.13 -0.81
CA ARG A 580 -32.46 -9.02 0.61
C ARG A 580 -32.16 -10.37 1.25
N SER A 581 -32.71 -11.48 0.75
CA SER A 581 -32.40 -12.83 1.26
C SER A 581 -32.60 -13.03 2.77
N GLN A 582 -33.73 -12.54 3.31
CA GLN A 582 -33.91 -12.34 4.74
C GLN A 582 -33.91 -13.63 5.57
N SER A 583 -34.59 -14.69 5.13
CA SER A 583 -34.71 -15.93 5.91
C SER A 583 -33.36 -16.59 6.14
N GLU A 584 -32.45 -16.50 5.17
CA GLU A 584 -31.11 -17.07 5.24
C GLU A 584 -30.12 -16.14 5.99
N LEU A 585 -30.15 -14.82 5.75
CA LEU A 585 -29.28 -13.88 6.47
C LEU A 585 -29.53 -13.86 7.97
N ARG A 586 -30.79 -13.95 8.40
CA ARG A 586 -31.16 -13.98 9.82
C ARG A 586 -30.76 -15.30 10.50
N GLN A 587 -30.30 -16.28 9.72
CA GLN A 587 -29.67 -17.50 10.21
C GLN A 587 -28.13 -17.46 10.15
N GLY A 588 -27.54 -16.38 9.62
CA GLY A 588 -26.09 -16.18 9.50
C GLY A 588 -25.49 -16.58 8.14
N VAL A 589 -26.31 -16.93 7.16
CA VAL A 589 -25.81 -17.31 5.82
C VAL A 589 -25.34 -16.07 5.08
N THR A 590 -24.13 -16.10 4.52
CA THR A 590 -23.55 -15.02 3.70
C THR A 590 -23.32 -15.44 2.25
N THR A 591 -23.39 -16.73 1.95
CA THR A 591 -23.15 -17.28 0.61
C THR A 591 -24.17 -18.36 0.27
N GLN A 592 -24.75 -18.30 -0.94
CA GLN A 592 -25.72 -19.27 -1.47
C GLN A 592 -25.10 -20.09 -2.60
N ILE A 593 -25.24 -21.41 -2.55
CA ILE A 593 -24.80 -22.35 -3.59
C ILE A 593 -26.02 -22.96 -4.26
N MET A 594 -26.18 -22.70 -5.56
CA MET A 594 -27.31 -23.16 -6.37
C MET A 594 -26.88 -24.27 -7.35
N GLY A 595 -27.84 -24.86 -8.07
CA GLY A 595 -27.57 -25.74 -9.21
C GLY A 595 -27.56 -27.23 -8.90
N GLU A 596 -28.47 -27.71 -8.04
CA GLU A 596 -28.59 -29.13 -7.65
C GLU A 596 -28.75 -30.08 -8.85
N GLY A 597 -29.52 -29.70 -9.86
CA GLY A 597 -29.79 -30.54 -11.03
C GLY A 597 -30.24 -29.75 -12.26
N ASP A 598 -30.93 -28.64 -12.02
CA ASP A 598 -31.19 -27.57 -12.98
C ASP A 598 -30.52 -26.27 -12.56
N SER A 599 -30.18 -25.43 -13.54
CA SER A 599 -29.56 -24.13 -13.33
C SER A 599 -30.19 -23.07 -14.23
N MET A 600 -30.05 -21.79 -13.86
CA MET A 600 -30.57 -20.66 -14.65
C MET A 600 -29.75 -20.39 -15.93
N GLY A 601 -28.87 -21.30 -16.33
CA GLY A 601 -28.08 -21.24 -17.55
C GLY A 601 -27.23 -22.51 -17.70
N PRO A 602 -26.88 -22.92 -18.94
CA PRO A 602 -27.19 -22.25 -20.20
C PRO A 602 -28.64 -22.48 -20.67
N LEU A 603 -29.26 -21.48 -21.31
CA LEU A 603 -30.64 -21.54 -21.82
C LEU A 603 -30.69 -21.21 -23.32
N ASN A 604 -31.20 -22.12 -24.15
CA ASN A 604 -31.52 -21.83 -25.55
C ASN A 604 -32.89 -21.11 -25.68
N ALA A 605 -33.24 -20.66 -26.88
CA ALA A 605 -34.49 -19.92 -27.11
C ALA A 605 -35.76 -20.70 -26.72
N ALA A 606 -35.79 -22.02 -26.95
CA ALA A 606 -36.92 -22.86 -26.59
C ALA A 606 -37.06 -22.98 -25.06
N MET A 607 -35.95 -23.17 -24.35
CA MET A 607 -35.90 -23.20 -22.90
C MET A 607 -36.35 -21.87 -22.29
N LYS A 608 -35.89 -20.72 -22.81
CA LYS A 608 -36.33 -19.40 -22.32
C LYS A 608 -37.85 -19.22 -22.45
N LYS A 609 -38.42 -19.59 -23.60
CA LYS A 609 -39.88 -19.55 -23.82
C LYS A 609 -40.63 -20.44 -22.84
N ARG A 610 -40.11 -21.65 -22.60
CA ARG A 610 -40.69 -22.61 -21.64
C ARG A 610 -40.65 -22.07 -20.22
N VAL A 611 -39.46 -21.71 -19.71
CA VAL A 611 -39.29 -21.18 -18.35
C VAL A 611 -40.22 -19.99 -18.12
N LYS A 612 -40.32 -19.07 -19.09
CA LYS A 612 -41.25 -17.93 -19.03
C LYS A 612 -42.72 -18.36 -18.93
N ALA A 613 -43.14 -19.39 -19.66
CA ALA A 613 -44.51 -19.90 -19.63
C ALA A 613 -44.83 -20.68 -18.33
N GLU A 614 -43.81 -21.33 -17.75
CA GLU A 614 -43.96 -22.17 -16.56
C GLU A 614 -43.95 -21.36 -15.26
N GLN A 615 -43.37 -20.14 -15.24
CA GLN A 615 -43.31 -19.23 -14.08
C GLN A 615 -44.59 -19.25 -13.21
N GLY A 616 -44.40 -19.42 -11.90
CA GLY A 616 -45.43 -19.40 -10.88
C GLY A 616 -45.85 -17.98 -10.48
N ASP A 617 -46.02 -17.73 -9.19
CA ASP A 617 -46.37 -16.40 -8.67
C ASP A 617 -45.24 -15.37 -8.84
N ILE A 618 -43.99 -15.81 -8.88
CA ILE A 618 -42.83 -14.95 -9.16
C ILE A 618 -42.70 -14.78 -10.68
N LYS A 619 -42.79 -13.53 -11.15
CA LYS A 619 -42.69 -13.18 -12.58
C LYS A 619 -41.43 -12.37 -12.84
N TYR A 620 -40.68 -12.75 -13.89
CA TYR A 620 -39.44 -12.08 -14.27
C TYR A 620 -39.12 -12.30 -15.75
N ASP A 621 -38.37 -11.38 -16.36
CA ASP A 621 -37.79 -11.57 -17.69
C ASP A 621 -36.47 -12.33 -17.62
N ILE A 622 -36.14 -13.04 -18.71
CA ILE A 622 -34.92 -13.84 -18.80
C ILE A 622 -33.96 -13.12 -19.75
N GLU A 623 -33.12 -12.27 -19.19
CA GLU A 623 -32.17 -11.42 -19.93
C GLU A 623 -30.81 -12.11 -20.18
N TRP A 624 -30.58 -13.26 -19.58
CA TRP A 624 -29.33 -14.01 -19.65
C TRP A 624 -29.48 -15.27 -20.52
N THR A 625 -28.35 -15.80 -20.96
CA THR A 625 -28.22 -17.05 -21.71
C THR A 625 -27.34 -18.04 -20.98
N THR A 626 -26.22 -17.60 -20.41
CA THR A 626 -25.28 -18.45 -19.66
C THR A 626 -25.53 -18.39 -18.16
N LEU A 627 -24.98 -19.34 -17.40
CA LEU A 627 -25.09 -19.31 -15.93
C LEU A 627 -24.36 -18.09 -15.35
N SER A 628 -23.21 -17.75 -15.92
CA SER A 628 -22.42 -16.59 -15.49
C SER A 628 -23.17 -15.26 -15.67
N GLU A 629 -23.91 -15.11 -16.77
CA GLU A 629 -24.74 -13.93 -17.03
C GLU A 629 -25.87 -13.82 -16.00
N TYR A 630 -26.47 -14.94 -15.60
CA TYR A 630 -27.48 -14.96 -14.54
C TYR A 630 -26.93 -14.51 -13.18
N LEU A 631 -25.79 -15.06 -12.75
CA LEU A 631 -25.17 -14.68 -11.47
C LEU A 631 -24.77 -13.20 -11.47
N THR A 632 -24.21 -12.73 -12.58
CA THR A 632 -23.86 -11.32 -12.78
C THR A 632 -25.11 -10.43 -12.82
N PHE A 633 -26.21 -10.91 -13.39
CA PHE A 633 -27.49 -10.20 -13.40
C PHE A 633 -28.02 -10.00 -11.98
N LEU A 634 -27.99 -11.03 -11.13
CA LEU A 634 -28.36 -10.91 -9.71
C LEU A 634 -27.46 -9.94 -8.95
N GLU A 635 -26.14 -10.05 -9.13
CA GLU A 635 -25.18 -9.13 -8.52
C GLU A 635 -25.47 -7.68 -8.90
N ARG A 636 -25.68 -7.38 -10.20
CA ARG A 636 -25.99 -6.03 -10.70
C ARG A 636 -27.33 -5.49 -10.18
N ARG A 637 -28.34 -6.35 -10.09
CA ARG A 637 -29.65 -6.00 -9.52
C ARG A 637 -29.56 -5.71 -8.02
N GLY A 638 -28.52 -6.22 -7.36
CA GLY A 638 -28.26 -6.09 -5.94
C GLY A 638 -28.84 -7.26 -5.16
N VAL A 639 -27.95 -8.03 -4.55
CA VAL A 639 -28.26 -9.11 -3.61
C VAL A 639 -27.43 -8.97 -2.33
N SER A 640 -27.98 -9.35 -1.18
CA SER A 640 -27.29 -9.21 0.10
C SER A 640 -26.22 -10.27 0.34
N GLN A 641 -26.38 -11.46 -0.22
CA GLN A 641 -25.45 -12.59 -0.05
C GLN A 641 -24.62 -12.82 -1.31
N ASN A 642 -23.44 -13.41 -1.14
CA ASN A 642 -22.65 -13.91 -2.26
C ASN A 642 -23.35 -15.11 -2.92
N LEU A 643 -23.10 -15.31 -4.22
CA LEU A 643 -23.81 -16.31 -5.02
C LEU A 643 -22.81 -17.15 -5.83
N ALA A 644 -22.97 -18.47 -5.80
CA ALA A 644 -22.32 -19.36 -6.76
C ALA A 644 -23.31 -20.44 -7.21
N SER A 645 -22.99 -21.10 -8.32
CA SER A 645 -23.84 -22.18 -8.82
C SER A 645 -23.03 -23.25 -9.54
N TYR A 646 -23.50 -24.48 -9.40
CA TYR A 646 -23.22 -25.58 -10.31
C TYR A 646 -24.02 -25.39 -11.60
N ILE A 647 -23.55 -25.97 -12.71
CA ILE A 647 -24.39 -26.18 -13.89
C ILE A 647 -25.19 -27.45 -13.73
N GLY A 648 -26.48 -27.39 -14.01
CA GLY A 648 -27.37 -28.54 -13.95
C GLY A 648 -27.18 -29.51 -15.11
N ALA A 649 -26.96 -30.78 -14.83
CA ALA A 649 -26.88 -31.83 -15.84
C ALA A 649 -28.20 -31.96 -16.61
N ALA A 650 -29.35 -31.78 -15.95
CA ALA A 650 -30.65 -31.76 -16.61
C ALA A 650 -30.80 -30.54 -17.54
N THR A 651 -30.25 -29.39 -17.17
CA THR A 651 -30.22 -28.18 -18.01
C THR A 651 -29.41 -28.43 -19.28
N ILE A 652 -28.23 -29.04 -19.19
CA ILE A 652 -27.41 -29.42 -20.36
C ILE A 652 -28.14 -30.45 -21.24
N ARG A 653 -28.74 -31.46 -20.60
CA ARG A 653 -29.50 -32.51 -21.29
C ARG A 653 -30.68 -31.92 -22.04
N GLU A 654 -31.47 -31.05 -21.42
CA GLU A 654 -32.60 -30.39 -22.08
C GLU A 654 -32.13 -29.50 -23.23
N TYR A 655 -31.02 -28.77 -23.05
CA TYR A 655 -30.47 -27.89 -24.09
C TYR A 655 -30.22 -28.64 -25.41
N VAL A 656 -29.74 -29.88 -25.33
CA VAL A 656 -29.34 -30.68 -26.51
C VAL A 656 -30.39 -31.71 -26.93
N LEU A 657 -31.02 -32.38 -25.96
CA LEU A 657 -31.92 -33.51 -26.17
C LEU A 657 -33.41 -33.16 -26.05
N GLY A 658 -33.74 -32.05 -25.40
CA GLY A 658 -35.09 -31.79 -24.89
C GLY A 658 -35.41 -32.62 -23.65
N ARG A 659 -36.69 -32.64 -23.23
CA ARG A 659 -37.17 -33.35 -22.02
C ARG A 659 -37.63 -34.81 -22.28
N GLY A 660 -37.24 -35.38 -23.41
CA GLY A 660 -37.62 -36.74 -23.80
C GLY A 660 -36.72 -37.82 -23.20
N ASP A 661 -37.27 -39.02 -23.04
CA ASP A 661 -36.52 -40.24 -22.71
C ASP A 661 -35.77 -40.75 -23.95
N ARG A 662 -34.66 -40.08 -24.26
CA ARG A 662 -33.76 -40.48 -25.36
C ARG A 662 -32.31 -40.47 -24.91
N LYS A 663 -31.51 -41.40 -25.42
CA LYS A 663 -30.06 -41.40 -25.21
C LYS A 663 -29.37 -40.39 -26.13
N PRO A 664 -28.28 -39.73 -25.68
CA PRO A 664 -27.49 -38.87 -26.55
C PRO A 664 -26.80 -39.72 -27.63
N THR A 665 -26.85 -39.28 -28.88
CA THR A 665 -25.93 -39.75 -29.91
C THR A 665 -24.50 -39.26 -29.60
N PRO A 666 -23.44 -39.82 -30.23
CA PRO A 666 -22.08 -39.30 -30.05
C PRO A 666 -21.98 -37.78 -30.30
N ALA A 667 -22.64 -37.28 -31.35
CA ALA A 667 -22.70 -35.85 -31.66
C ALA A 667 -23.50 -35.03 -30.63
N ASP A 668 -24.57 -35.59 -30.05
CA ASP A 668 -25.25 -34.95 -28.92
C ASP A 668 -24.32 -34.83 -27.71
N LEU A 669 -23.61 -35.92 -27.36
CA LEU A 669 -22.70 -35.94 -26.22
C LEU A 669 -21.51 -34.99 -26.42
N ASP A 670 -20.99 -34.84 -27.63
CA ASP A 670 -20.00 -33.81 -27.98
C ASP A 670 -20.53 -32.40 -27.69
N ARG A 671 -21.76 -32.08 -28.11
CA ARG A 671 -22.38 -30.78 -27.83
C ARG A 671 -22.59 -30.54 -26.34
N MET A 672 -23.01 -31.56 -25.60
CA MET A 672 -23.16 -31.48 -24.14
C MET A 672 -21.81 -31.22 -23.46
N ARG A 673 -20.73 -31.90 -23.88
CA ARG A 673 -19.36 -31.66 -23.38
C ARG A 673 -18.88 -30.24 -23.65
N GLN A 674 -19.18 -29.70 -24.84
CA GLN A 674 -18.83 -28.31 -25.19
C GLN A 674 -19.56 -27.28 -24.30
N LEU A 675 -20.84 -27.50 -23.98
CA LEU A 675 -21.59 -26.62 -23.08
C LEU A 675 -21.02 -26.66 -21.65
N VAL A 676 -20.67 -27.86 -21.16
CA VAL A 676 -19.99 -28.01 -19.86
C VAL A 676 -18.67 -27.23 -19.88
N GLU A 677 -17.83 -27.41 -20.90
CA GLU A 677 -16.57 -26.68 -21.02
C GLU A 677 -16.77 -25.16 -21.02
N MET A 678 -17.76 -24.67 -21.78
CA MET A 678 -18.08 -23.25 -21.85
C MET A 678 -18.43 -22.68 -20.47
N GLU A 679 -19.30 -23.34 -19.73
CA GLU A 679 -19.77 -22.85 -18.43
C GLU A 679 -18.73 -23.02 -17.32
N MET A 680 -17.92 -24.09 -17.36
CA MET A 680 -16.77 -24.23 -16.47
C MET A 680 -15.77 -23.09 -16.66
N ARG A 681 -15.46 -22.73 -17.92
CA ARG A 681 -14.62 -21.56 -18.25
C ARG A 681 -15.25 -20.24 -17.83
N ALA A 682 -16.58 -20.16 -17.80
CA ALA A 682 -17.33 -18.99 -17.34
C ALA A 682 -17.38 -18.87 -15.80
N GLY A 683 -16.97 -19.93 -15.09
CA GLY A 683 -16.84 -19.93 -13.64
C GLY A 683 -17.91 -20.73 -12.89
N ALA A 684 -18.58 -21.69 -13.52
CA ALA A 684 -19.39 -22.67 -12.80
C ALA A 684 -18.53 -23.47 -11.79
N LEU A 685 -19.12 -23.85 -10.65
CA LEU A 685 -18.43 -24.64 -9.62
C LEU A 685 -18.14 -26.08 -10.06
N GLY A 686 -18.91 -26.58 -11.02
CA GLY A 686 -18.94 -27.98 -11.40
C GLY A 686 -20.29 -28.36 -11.99
N ILE A 687 -20.59 -29.66 -11.97
CA ILE A 687 -21.85 -30.23 -12.46
C ILE A 687 -22.71 -30.69 -11.28
N GLY A 688 -23.99 -30.34 -11.31
CA GLY A 688 -25.00 -30.88 -10.41
C GLY A 688 -25.98 -31.81 -11.11
N SER A 689 -26.45 -32.84 -10.42
CA SER A 689 -27.44 -33.79 -10.94
C SER A 689 -28.54 -34.08 -9.91
N ALA A 690 -29.79 -34.18 -10.38
CA ALA A 690 -30.93 -34.61 -9.59
C ALA A 690 -31.62 -35.81 -10.25
N LEU A 691 -31.07 -36.99 -9.99
CA LEU A 691 -31.31 -38.20 -10.78
C LEU A 691 -32.64 -38.91 -10.45
N GLU A 692 -33.36 -38.47 -9.41
CA GLU A 692 -34.72 -38.96 -9.12
C GLU A 692 -35.79 -38.33 -10.03
N TYR A 693 -35.48 -37.22 -10.71
CA TYR A 693 -36.46 -36.42 -11.44
C TYR A 693 -36.26 -36.45 -12.96
N ALA A 694 -37.34 -36.44 -13.73
CA ALA A 694 -37.26 -36.27 -15.18
C ALA A 694 -36.95 -34.81 -15.55
N PRO A 695 -36.04 -34.54 -16.52
CA PRO A 695 -35.44 -35.48 -17.45
C PRO A 695 -34.09 -36.09 -17.01
N ALA A 696 -33.53 -35.72 -15.86
CA ALA A 696 -32.26 -36.26 -15.36
C ALA A 696 -32.32 -37.77 -15.11
N TYR A 697 -33.48 -38.31 -14.72
CA TYR A 697 -33.72 -39.75 -14.55
C TYR A 697 -33.30 -40.59 -15.77
N TYR A 698 -33.43 -40.03 -16.98
CA TYR A 698 -33.12 -40.72 -18.24
C TYR A 698 -31.62 -40.79 -18.57
N ALA A 699 -30.78 -40.02 -17.85
CA ALA A 699 -29.33 -40.00 -18.05
C ALA A 699 -28.68 -41.28 -17.52
N ASP A 700 -27.80 -41.87 -18.33
CA ASP A 700 -26.97 -43.00 -17.91
C ASP A 700 -25.76 -42.55 -17.11
N THR A 701 -25.22 -43.45 -16.27
CA THR A 701 -23.99 -43.18 -15.54
C THR A 701 -22.82 -42.84 -16.48
N GLU A 702 -22.73 -43.50 -17.65
CA GLU A 702 -21.69 -43.22 -18.64
C GLU A 702 -21.75 -41.77 -19.18
N GLU A 703 -22.97 -41.27 -19.40
CA GLU A 703 -23.17 -39.88 -19.82
C GLU A 703 -22.63 -38.92 -18.75
N LEU A 704 -22.98 -39.14 -17.48
CA LEU A 704 -22.52 -38.31 -16.37
C LEU A 704 -21.00 -38.37 -16.19
N ILE A 705 -20.39 -39.56 -16.34
CA ILE A 705 -18.94 -39.74 -16.31
C ILE A 705 -18.27 -38.87 -17.39
N GLU A 706 -18.77 -38.90 -18.63
CA GLU A 706 -18.20 -38.13 -19.73
C GLU A 706 -18.31 -36.61 -19.53
N LEU A 707 -19.43 -36.12 -18.97
CA LEU A 707 -19.57 -34.71 -18.62
C LEU A 707 -18.64 -34.32 -17.45
N CYS A 708 -18.58 -35.16 -16.41
CA CYS A 708 -17.71 -34.92 -15.25
C CYS A 708 -16.22 -34.95 -15.60
N LYS A 709 -15.81 -35.76 -16.57
CA LYS A 709 -14.42 -35.76 -17.12
C LYS A 709 -14.07 -34.39 -17.70
N VAL A 710 -15.03 -33.67 -18.28
CA VAL A 710 -14.80 -32.30 -18.75
C VAL A 710 -14.65 -31.35 -17.56
N ALA A 711 -15.59 -31.38 -16.60
CA ALA A 711 -15.54 -30.53 -15.41
C ALA A 711 -14.25 -30.70 -14.59
N SER A 712 -13.75 -31.94 -14.45
CA SER A 712 -12.51 -32.25 -13.74
C SER A 712 -11.29 -31.52 -14.32
N ARG A 713 -11.21 -31.32 -15.65
CA ARG A 713 -10.12 -30.56 -16.30
C ARG A 713 -10.04 -29.11 -15.82
N TYR A 714 -11.16 -28.58 -15.35
CA TYR A 714 -11.32 -27.22 -14.83
C TYR A 714 -11.36 -27.19 -13.31
N GLN A 715 -10.91 -28.26 -12.66
CA GLN A 715 -10.98 -28.45 -11.21
C GLN A 715 -12.42 -28.32 -10.66
N GLY A 716 -13.43 -28.57 -11.49
CA GLY A 716 -14.83 -28.58 -11.07
C GLY A 716 -15.14 -29.73 -10.13
N LYS A 717 -16.29 -29.63 -9.46
CA LYS A 717 -16.82 -30.70 -8.59
C LYS A 717 -18.06 -31.35 -9.21
N TYR A 718 -18.46 -32.48 -8.67
CA TYR A 718 -19.71 -33.14 -9.01
C TYR A 718 -20.60 -33.16 -7.77
N ILE A 719 -21.83 -32.71 -7.89
CA ILE A 719 -22.82 -32.88 -6.82
C ILE A 719 -23.97 -33.74 -7.32
N SER A 720 -24.58 -34.50 -6.41
CA SER A 720 -25.65 -35.40 -6.78
C SER A 720 -26.71 -35.48 -5.70
N HIS A 721 -27.92 -35.05 -6.06
CA HIS A 721 -29.13 -35.71 -5.58
C HIS A 721 -29.22 -37.04 -6.32
N MET A 722 -28.83 -38.08 -5.59
CA MET A 722 -28.59 -39.43 -6.10
C MET A 722 -29.83 -40.04 -6.75
N ARG A 723 -29.62 -41.03 -7.63
CA ARG A 723 -30.71 -41.72 -8.35
C ARG A 723 -31.73 -42.42 -7.46
N SER A 724 -31.38 -42.69 -6.21
CA SER A 724 -32.30 -43.17 -5.20
C SER A 724 -31.77 -42.85 -3.82
N GLU A 725 -32.61 -42.27 -2.98
CA GLU A 725 -32.34 -42.09 -1.55
C GLU A 725 -33.09 -43.09 -0.66
N GLY A 726 -33.96 -43.90 -1.28
CA GLY A 726 -34.78 -44.92 -0.61
C GLY A 726 -34.27 -46.34 -0.86
N ARG A 727 -35.07 -47.14 -1.59
CA ARG A 727 -34.84 -48.59 -1.73
C ARG A 727 -33.47 -48.93 -2.32
N ARG A 728 -32.97 -48.14 -3.28
CA ARG A 728 -31.65 -48.32 -3.90
C ARG A 728 -30.59 -47.31 -3.42
N LEU A 729 -30.64 -46.93 -2.14
CA LEU A 729 -29.72 -45.95 -1.55
C LEU A 729 -28.24 -46.34 -1.75
N LEU A 730 -27.88 -47.59 -1.48
CA LEU A 730 -26.49 -48.03 -1.55
C LEU A 730 -25.97 -48.02 -2.99
N GLU A 731 -26.82 -48.41 -3.94
CA GLU A 731 -26.52 -48.38 -5.37
C GLU A 731 -26.40 -46.94 -5.90
N GLY A 732 -27.21 -46.01 -5.36
CA GLY A 732 -27.07 -44.58 -5.65
C GLY A 732 -25.72 -44.02 -5.19
N ILE A 733 -25.27 -44.42 -3.99
CA ILE A 733 -23.94 -44.06 -3.47
C ILE A 733 -22.83 -44.68 -4.32
N ASP A 734 -22.99 -45.95 -4.73
CA ASP A 734 -22.06 -46.63 -5.62
C ASP A 734 -21.92 -45.92 -6.97
N GLU A 735 -23.02 -45.38 -7.51
CA GLU A 735 -23.00 -44.57 -8.73
C GLU A 735 -22.18 -43.28 -8.53
N VAL A 736 -22.36 -42.55 -7.43
CA VAL A 736 -21.57 -41.34 -7.12
C VAL A 736 -20.08 -41.68 -6.97
N ILE A 737 -19.75 -42.75 -6.24
CA ILE A 737 -18.37 -43.23 -6.06
C ILE A 737 -17.75 -43.58 -7.42
N ARG A 738 -18.51 -44.28 -8.28
CA ARG A 738 -18.07 -44.65 -9.62
C ARG A 738 -17.78 -43.41 -10.47
N ILE A 739 -18.69 -42.44 -10.52
CA ILE A 739 -18.51 -41.18 -11.25
C ILE A 739 -17.27 -40.44 -10.74
N SER A 740 -17.13 -40.28 -9.42
CA SER A 740 -15.97 -39.61 -8.81
C SER A 740 -14.65 -40.28 -9.21
N ARG A 741 -14.60 -41.61 -9.16
CA ARG A 741 -13.41 -42.41 -9.47
C ARG A 741 -13.03 -42.33 -10.95
N GLU A 742 -13.98 -42.55 -11.85
CA GLU A 742 -13.72 -42.65 -13.28
C GLU A 742 -13.50 -41.28 -13.93
N ALA A 743 -14.21 -40.25 -13.47
CA ALA A 743 -14.02 -38.88 -13.95
C ALA A 743 -12.90 -38.12 -13.23
N LYS A 744 -12.34 -38.69 -12.15
CA LYS A 744 -11.38 -38.04 -11.25
C LYS A 744 -11.88 -36.68 -10.78
N VAL A 745 -13.13 -36.65 -10.33
CA VAL A 745 -13.81 -35.43 -9.89
C VAL A 745 -14.16 -35.56 -8.40
N PRO A 746 -13.91 -34.55 -7.56
CA PRO A 746 -14.44 -34.54 -6.21
C PRO A 746 -15.96 -34.53 -6.26
N ALA A 747 -16.59 -35.29 -5.37
CA ALA A 747 -18.03 -35.47 -5.36
C ALA A 747 -18.66 -35.04 -4.02
N GLU A 748 -19.86 -34.49 -4.06
CA GLU A 748 -20.68 -34.24 -2.88
C GLU A 748 -22.06 -34.89 -3.03
N ILE A 749 -22.45 -35.70 -2.05
CA ILE A 749 -23.80 -36.23 -1.96
C ILE A 749 -24.68 -35.16 -1.36
N TYR A 750 -25.61 -34.63 -2.14
CA TYR A 750 -26.54 -33.63 -1.64
C TYR A 750 -27.57 -34.24 -0.71
N HIS A 751 -27.97 -33.44 0.29
CA HIS A 751 -28.99 -33.72 1.30
C HIS A 751 -29.05 -35.18 1.79
N PHE A 752 -27.88 -35.75 2.09
CA PHE A 752 -27.68 -37.18 2.35
C PHE A 752 -28.67 -37.74 3.37
N LYS A 753 -29.43 -38.76 2.97
CA LYS A 753 -30.49 -39.35 3.79
C LYS A 753 -30.78 -40.81 3.42
N ALA A 754 -31.50 -41.48 4.33
CA ALA A 754 -32.20 -42.72 4.03
C ALA A 754 -33.71 -42.44 4.07
N ALA A 755 -34.34 -42.38 2.88
CA ALA A 755 -35.75 -42.01 2.71
C ALA A 755 -36.68 -43.22 2.78
N GLY A 756 -37.75 -43.10 3.55
CA GLY A 756 -38.74 -44.14 3.80
C GLY A 756 -38.36 -45.08 4.93
N ARG A 757 -39.35 -45.43 5.76
CA ARG A 757 -39.16 -46.19 7.01
C ARG A 757 -38.40 -47.51 6.81
N ASP A 758 -38.69 -48.21 5.72
CA ASP A 758 -38.05 -49.49 5.37
C ASP A 758 -36.55 -49.35 5.04
N ASN A 759 -36.08 -48.12 4.79
CA ASN A 759 -34.70 -47.85 4.41
C ASN A 759 -33.89 -47.22 5.55
N TRP A 760 -34.51 -46.82 6.67
CA TRP A 760 -33.80 -46.11 7.74
C TRP A 760 -32.59 -46.88 8.30
N SER A 761 -32.67 -48.21 8.36
CA SER A 761 -31.56 -49.07 8.81
C SER A 761 -30.34 -49.05 7.87
N LYS A 762 -30.50 -48.60 6.62
CA LYS A 762 -29.40 -48.53 5.64
C LYS A 762 -28.43 -47.38 5.92
N ALA A 763 -28.75 -46.45 6.81
CA ALA A 763 -27.90 -45.29 7.11
C ALA A 763 -26.48 -45.71 7.51
N ASP A 764 -26.33 -46.73 8.36
CA ASP A 764 -25.01 -47.18 8.83
C ASP A 764 -24.18 -47.79 7.68
N ALA A 765 -24.81 -48.58 6.80
CA ALA A 765 -24.16 -49.13 5.61
C ALA A 765 -23.80 -48.04 4.60
N ALA A 766 -24.65 -47.04 4.42
CA ALA A 766 -24.41 -45.90 3.55
C ALA A 766 -23.21 -45.07 4.02
N ILE A 767 -23.12 -44.77 5.32
CA ILE A 767 -21.97 -44.08 5.94
C ILE A 767 -20.69 -44.89 5.72
N ALA A 768 -20.71 -46.18 6.06
CA ALA A 768 -19.55 -47.05 5.90
C ALA A 768 -19.07 -47.12 4.43
N ARG A 769 -20.00 -47.06 3.47
CA ARG A 769 -19.68 -47.07 2.04
C ARG A 769 -18.93 -45.80 1.61
N VAL A 770 -19.39 -44.63 2.05
CA VAL A 770 -18.72 -43.35 1.77
C VAL A 770 -17.37 -43.28 2.48
N GLU A 771 -17.28 -43.71 3.74
CA GLU A 771 -16.01 -43.71 4.48
C GLU A 771 -14.97 -44.65 3.88
N ALA A 772 -15.38 -45.82 3.36
CA ALA A 772 -14.50 -46.71 2.62
C ALA A 772 -13.94 -46.03 1.36
N ALA A 773 -14.78 -45.37 0.56
CA ALA A 773 -14.35 -44.63 -0.62
C ALA A 773 -13.40 -43.46 -0.28
N ARG A 774 -13.68 -42.73 0.82
CA ARG A 774 -12.79 -41.67 1.31
C ARG A 774 -11.44 -42.22 1.76
N LYS A 775 -11.42 -43.38 2.42
CA LYS A 775 -10.19 -44.08 2.83
C LYS A 775 -9.34 -44.54 1.64
N GLU A 776 -9.97 -44.84 0.49
CA GLU A 776 -9.29 -45.09 -0.78
C GLU A 776 -8.69 -43.82 -1.42
N GLY A 777 -8.94 -42.63 -0.85
CA GLY A 777 -8.45 -41.35 -1.34
C GLY A 777 -9.42 -40.60 -2.25
N LEU A 778 -10.66 -41.08 -2.43
CA LEU A 778 -11.67 -40.33 -3.19
C LEU A 778 -12.19 -39.14 -2.37
N PRO A 779 -12.16 -37.91 -2.91
CA PRO A 779 -12.64 -36.73 -2.20
C PRO A 779 -14.17 -36.63 -2.31
N ILE A 780 -14.86 -37.44 -1.49
CA ILE A 780 -16.33 -37.52 -1.44
C ILE A 780 -16.85 -36.95 -0.12
N THR A 781 -17.65 -35.90 -0.19
CA THR A 781 -18.32 -35.25 0.96
C THR A 781 -19.84 -35.39 0.85
N ALA A 782 -20.57 -34.80 1.79
CA ALA A 782 -22.02 -34.65 1.68
C ALA A 782 -22.48 -33.35 2.36
N ASP A 783 -23.74 -32.97 2.14
CA ASP A 783 -24.47 -32.00 2.96
C ASP A 783 -25.80 -32.59 3.45
N MET A 784 -26.44 -31.91 4.41
CA MET A 784 -27.79 -32.24 4.87
C MET A 784 -28.55 -31.03 5.43
N TYR A 785 -29.87 -31.16 5.51
CA TYR A 785 -30.73 -30.30 6.33
C TYR A 785 -31.13 -31.00 7.64
N CYS A 786 -31.49 -30.20 8.65
CA CYS A 786 -31.70 -30.60 10.04
C CYS A 786 -33.17 -30.98 10.37
N TYR A 787 -33.85 -31.64 9.44
CA TYR A 787 -35.28 -31.99 9.54
C TYR A 787 -35.53 -33.43 9.10
N THR A 788 -36.68 -33.97 9.51
CA THR A 788 -37.09 -35.35 9.20
C THR A 788 -38.02 -35.45 7.98
N ALA A 789 -38.26 -34.35 7.29
CA ALA A 789 -39.07 -34.32 6.07
C ALA A 789 -38.29 -33.63 4.94
N GLY A 790 -38.47 -34.15 3.73
CA GLY A 790 -38.03 -33.47 2.50
C GLY A 790 -39.16 -32.65 1.90
N CYS A 791 -38.85 -31.82 0.91
CA CYS A 791 -39.84 -31.04 0.17
C CYS A 791 -39.49 -31.04 -1.32
N THR A 792 -40.46 -31.39 -2.17
CA THR A 792 -40.31 -31.41 -3.64
C THR A 792 -41.68 -31.36 -4.29
N GLY A 793 -41.76 -31.57 -5.60
CA GLY A 793 -43.04 -31.59 -6.33
C GLY A 793 -43.86 -32.84 -6.07
N LEU A 794 -45.19 -32.73 -6.18
CA LEU A 794 -46.13 -33.87 -6.13
C LEU A 794 -45.96 -34.80 -7.34
N ASP A 795 -45.43 -34.28 -8.43
CA ASP A 795 -45.03 -35.02 -9.64
C ASP A 795 -43.86 -36.00 -9.40
N ALA A 796 -43.12 -35.89 -8.29
CA ALA A 796 -42.18 -36.92 -7.84
C ALA A 796 -42.89 -38.25 -7.47
N CYS A 797 -44.20 -38.23 -7.31
CA CYS A 797 -45.02 -39.43 -7.18
C CYS A 797 -45.49 -39.98 -8.53
N VAL A 798 -45.16 -39.38 -9.66
CA VAL A 798 -45.57 -39.84 -10.99
C VAL A 798 -44.44 -40.65 -11.66
N PRO A 799 -44.71 -41.86 -12.18
CA PRO A 799 -43.69 -42.69 -12.81
C PRO A 799 -42.94 -41.98 -13.96
N PRO A 800 -41.63 -42.19 -14.13
CA PRO A 800 -40.84 -41.47 -15.13
C PRO A 800 -41.34 -41.59 -16.57
N TRP A 801 -41.93 -42.72 -16.97
CA TRP A 801 -42.48 -42.89 -18.33
C TRP A 801 -43.62 -41.91 -18.63
N ALA A 802 -44.37 -41.50 -17.61
CA ALA A 802 -45.47 -40.55 -17.76
C ALA A 802 -44.96 -39.11 -17.94
N GLN A 803 -43.73 -38.83 -17.52
CA GLN A 803 -43.06 -37.53 -17.61
C GLN A 803 -42.27 -37.34 -18.91
N ASP A 804 -42.14 -38.39 -19.73
CA ASP A 804 -41.38 -38.35 -21.00
C ASP A 804 -41.93 -37.27 -21.95
N GLY A 805 -41.08 -36.35 -22.39
CA GLY A 805 -41.48 -35.20 -23.21
C GLY A 805 -41.90 -33.97 -22.40
N GLY A 806 -41.71 -34.01 -21.08
CA GLY A 806 -41.92 -32.89 -20.16
C GLY A 806 -43.38 -32.66 -19.76
N GLU A 807 -43.63 -31.53 -19.11
CA GLU A 807 -44.92 -31.22 -18.48
C GLU A 807 -46.11 -31.29 -19.44
N THR A 808 -45.99 -30.75 -20.66
CA THR A 808 -47.08 -30.78 -21.64
C THR A 808 -47.50 -32.20 -21.99
N ALA A 809 -46.53 -33.10 -22.17
CA ALA A 809 -46.79 -34.50 -22.46
C ALA A 809 -47.39 -35.21 -21.25
N MET A 810 -46.86 -34.95 -20.04
CA MET A 810 -47.41 -35.47 -18.79
C MET A 810 -48.87 -35.03 -18.58
N ARG A 811 -49.20 -33.76 -18.78
CA ARG A 811 -50.57 -33.23 -18.66
C ARG A 811 -51.54 -33.91 -19.62
N ARG A 812 -51.11 -34.18 -20.86
CA ARG A 812 -51.92 -34.95 -21.81
C ARG A 812 -52.16 -36.37 -21.31
N ARG A 813 -51.13 -37.04 -20.77
CA ARG A 813 -51.25 -38.40 -20.21
C ARG A 813 -52.10 -38.43 -18.93
N LEU A 814 -52.07 -37.39 -18.10
CA LEU A 814 -52.95 -37.27 -16.92
C LEU A 814 -54.44 -37.21 -17.29
N ARG A 815 -54.76 -36.73 -18.49
CA ARG A 815 -56.13 -36.68 -19.04
C ARG A 815 -56.53 -37.93 -19.82
N ASP A 816 -55.58 -38.83 -20.09
CA ASP A 816 -55.82 -40.08 -20.81
C ASP A 816 -56.21 -41.21 -19.82
N PRO A 817 -57.40 -41.84 -19.96
CA PRO A 817 -57.87 -42.81 -18.98
C PRO A 817 -56.96 -44.03 -18.79
N ASP A 818 -56.39 -44.56 -19.89
CA ASP A 818 -55.54 -45.75 -19.85
C ASP A 818 -54.18 -45.45 -19.23
N ALA A 819 -53.56 -44.33 -19.62
CA ALA A 819 -52.34 -43.86 -19.00
C ALA A 819 -52.56 -43.59 -17.50
N ARG A 820 -53.68 -42.97 -17.12
CA ARG A 820 -54.01 -42.68 -15.72
C ARG A 820 -54.21 -43.96 -14.89
N LYS A 821 -54.89 -44.98 -15.45
CA LYS A 821 -55.03 -46.30 -14.82
C LYS A 821 -53.67 -46.97 -14.59
N ARG A 822 -52.79 -46.90 -15.58
CA ARG A 822 -51.41 -47.40 -15.47
C ARG A 822 -50.62 -46.62 -14.42
N MET A 823 -50.69 -45.28 -14.41
CA MET A 823 -50.00 -44.46 -13.41
C MET A 823 -50.44 -44.84 -12.00
N LYS A 824 -51.75 -44.95 -11.76
CA LYS A 824 -52.27 -45.38 -10.45
C LYS A 824 -51.67 -46.73 -10.02
N ALA A 825 -51.75 -47.74 -10.87
CA ALA A 825 -51.22 -49.08 -10.57
C ALA A 825 -49.71 -49.04 -10.30
N ASP A 826 -48.94 -48.30 -11.11
CA ASP A 826 -47.50 -48.15 -10.93
C ASP A 826 -47.15 -47.44 -9.61
N ILE A 827 -47.90 -46.40 -9.22
CA ILE A 827 -47.70 -45.67 -7.95
C ILE A 827 -47.95 -46.58 -6.74
N GLU A 828 -48.99 -47.42 -6.81
CA GLU A 828 -49.39 -48.27 -5.69
C GLU A 828 -48.50 -49.52 -5.56
N THR A 829 -47.99 -50.06 -6.67
CA THR A 829 -47.39 -51.40 -6.68
C THR A 829 -45.90 -51.43 -7.01
N LYS A 830 -45.37 -50.44 -7.73
CA LYS A 830 -43.97 -50.46 -8.20
C LYS A 830 -43.03 -49.66 -7.30
N GLN A 831 -41.83 -50.20 -7.17
CA GLN A 831 -40.75 -49.72 -6.28
C GLN A 831 -39.37 -49.76 -6.99
N ASP A 832 -39.36 -49.91 -8.31
CA ASP A 832 -38.18 -49.98 -9.18
C ASP A 832 -37.69 -48.59 -9.65
N TRP A 833 -38.40 -47.54 -9.25
CA TRP A 833 -38.08 -46.13 -9.43
C TRP A 833 -38.26 -45.36 -8.11
N PRO A 834 -37.74 -44.13 -7.97
CA PRO A 834 -37.87 -43.30 -6.76
C PRO A 834 -39.31 -42.84 -6.47
N ASN A 835 -40.14 -43.76 -5.99
CA ASN A 835 -41.56 -43.52 -5.73
C ASN A 835 -41.78 -42.78 -4.40
N PHE A 836 -42.02 -41.47 -4.45
CA PHE A 836 -42.18 -40.63 -3.26
C PHE A 836 -43.45 -40.92 -2.44
N TYR A 837 -44.52 -41.43 -3.08
CA TYR A 837 -45.72 -41.86 -2.36
C TYR A 837 -45.41 -43.02 -1.41
N ALA A 838 -44.61 -43.97 -1.88
CA ALA A 838 -44.15 -45.10 -1.07
C ALA A 838 -43.09 -44.69 -0.03
N ASN A 839 -42.15 -43.81 -0.38
CA ASN A 839 -41.14 -43.31 0.57
C ASN A 839 -41.77 -42.53 1.74
N ALA A 840 -42.86 -41.79 1.50
CA ALA A 840 -43.61 -41.14 2.57
C ALA A 840 -44.35 -42.14 3.47
N GLY A 841 -44.54 -43.39 3.02
CA GLY A 841 -45.28 -44.41 3.76
C GLY A 841 -46.79 -44.22 3.78
N GLY A 842 -47.33 -43.33 2.94
CA GLY A 842 -48.78 -43.07 2.84
C GLY A 842 -49.15 -41.59 2.67
N PRO A 843 -50.40 -41.30 2.29
CA PRO A 843 -50.90 -39.95 1.99
C PRO A 843 -51.02 -39.04 3.23
N GLU A 844 -51.01 -39.60 4.44
CA GLU A 844 -50.99 -38.87 5.71
C GLU A 844 -49.66 -38.14 5.95
N ASN A 845 -48.57 -38.64 5.34
CA ASN A 845 -47.21 -38.09 5.48
C ASN A 845 -46.84 -37.17 4.31
N MET A 846 -47.83 -36.74 3.53
CA MET A 846 -47.68 -35.85 2.37
C MET A 846 -48.47 -34.57 2.61
N LEU A 847 -47.81 -33.48 2.98
CA LEU A 847 -48.41 -32.18 3.25
C LEU A 847 -48.26 -31.28 2.02
N LEU A 848 -49.38 -30.85 1.43
CA LEU A 848 -49.37 -30.01 0.23
C LEU A 848 -49.25 -28.55 0.65
N VAL A 849 -48.24 -27.85 0.11
CA VAL A 849 -47.81 -26.55 0.64
C VAL A 849 -47.69 -25.44 -0.40
N GLY A 850 -47.76 -25.76 -1.70
CA GLY A 850 -47.71 -24.74 -2.76
C GLY A 850 -48.47 -25.13 -4.02
N PHE A 851 -49.36 -24.26 -4.49
CA PHE A 851 -50.15 -24.44 -5.72
C PHE A 851 -50.01 -23.23 -6.65
N LYS A 852 -50.06 -23.44 -7.96
CA LYS A 852 -50.04 -22.36 -8.96
C LYS A 852 -51.39 -21.69 -9.12
N LYS A 853 -52.49 -22.46 -9.15
CA LYS A 853 -53.84 -21.93 -9.38
C LYS A 853 -54.45 -21.44 -8.07
N ASP A 854 -54.94 -20.20 -8.08
CA ASP A 854 -55.55 -19.57 -6.90
C ASP A 854 -56.72 -20.39 -6.32
N ALA A 855 -57.45 -21.11 -7.16
CA ALA A 855 -58.56 -21.98 -6.73
C ALA A 855 -58.13 -23.15 -5.83
N LEU A 856 -56.86 -23.59 -5.91
CA LEU A 856 -56.33 -24.70 -5.12
C LEU A 856 -55.50 -24.26 -3.92
N LYS A 857 -55.09 -22.98 -3.85
CA LYS A 857 -54.34 -22.42 -2.71
C LYS A 857 -55.01 -22.59 -1.33
N PRO A 858 -56.36 -22.65 -1.18
CA PRO A 858 -56.99 -22.99 0.09
C PRO A 858 -56.69 -24.41 0.59
N LEU A 859 -56.14 -25.31 -0.24
CA LEU A 859 -55.73 -26.66 0.16
C LEU A 859 -54.33 -26.70 0.80
N GLN A 860 -53.60 -25.59 0.81
CA GLN A 860 -52.26 -25.51 1.43
C GLN A 860 -52.33 -25.79 2.93
N GLY A 861 -51.30 -26.48 3.45
CA GLY A 861 -51.24 -26.89 4.85
C GLY A 861 -52.10 -28.11 5.17
N ARG A 862 -52.64 -28.80 4.16
CA ARG A 862 -53.44 -30.02 4.32
C ARG A 862 -52.70 -31.24 3.78
N THR A 863 -52.90 -32.39 4.40
CA THR A 863 -52.34 -33.65 3.92
C THR A 863 -53.11 -34.17 2.72
N LEU A 864 -52.45 -34.96 1.86
CA LEU A 864 -53.11 -35.63 0.73
C LEU A 864 -54.28 -36.48 1.21
N ALA A 865 -54.12 -37.16 2.35
CA ALA A 865 -55.18 -37.96 2.98
C ALA A 865 -56.41 -37.12 3.33
N ALA A 866 -56.21 -35.94 3.94
CA ALA A 866 -57.31 -35.06 4.31
C ALA A 866 -58.04 -34.50 3.07
N ILE A 867 -57.30 -34.15 2.01
CA ILE A 867 -57.90 -33.66 0.77
C ILE A 867 -58.67 -34.77 0.05
N ALA A 868 -58.14 -36.00 0.02
CA ALA A 868 -58.81 -37.16 -0.56
C ALA A 868 -60.10 -37.51 0.17
N ALA A 869 -60.10 -37.44 1.51
CA ALA A 869 -61.28 -37.64 2.33
C ALA A 869 -62.39 -36.62 2.02
N ASP A 870 -62.05 -35.33 1.93
CA ASP A 870 -63.00 -34.26 1.57
C ASP A 870 -63.58 -34.44 0.17
N ARG A 871 -62.74 -34.82 -0.79
CA ARG A 871 -63.13 -35.08 -2.18
C ARG A 871 -63.87 -36.40 -2.36
N LYS A 872 -63.88 -37.27 -1.35
CA LYS A 872 -64.46 -38.62 -1.37
C LYS A 872 -63.87 -39.48 -2.50
N THR A 873 -62.57 -39.33 -2.74
CA THR A 873 -61.79 -40.03 -3.77
C THR A 873 -60.63 -40.80 -3.14
N GLY A 874 -60.06 -41.77 -3.87
CA GLY A 874 -58.85 -42.45 -3.43
C GLY A 874 -57.65 -41.49 -3.36
N PRO A 875 -56.64 -41.72 -2.50
CA PRO A 875 -55.50 -40.80 -2.37
C PRO A 875 -54.69 -40.66 -3.66
N VAL A 876 -54.43 -41.76 -4.38
CA VAL A 876 -53.68 -41.73 -5.64
C VAL A 876 -54.50 -41.09 -6.76
N GLU A 877 -55.82 -41.32 -6.83
CA GLU A 877 -56.70 -40.59 -7.74
C GLU A 877 -56.66 -39.09 -7.48
N THR A 878 -56.78 -38.70 -6.22
CA THR A 878 -56.74 -37.30 -5.77
C THR A 878 -55.42 -36.64 -6.15
N LEU A 879 -54.30 -37.34 -5.98
CA LEU A 879 -52.98 -36.88 -6.41
C LEU A 879 -52.96 -36.57 -7.91
N LEU A 880 -53.44 -37.50 -8.74
CA LEU A 880 -53.47 -37.34 -10.19
C LEU A 880 -54.44 -36.24 -10.64
N ASP A 881 -55.58 -36.09 -9.96
CA ASP A 881 -56.53 -35.00 -10.20
C ASP A 881 -55.89 -33.65 -9.88
N LEU A 882 -55.25 -33.51 -8.73
CA LEU A 882 -54.60 -32.26 -8.34
C LEU A 882 -53.51 -31.85 -9.34
N LEU A 883 -52.70 -32.79 -9.84
CA LEU A 883 -51.70 -32.50 -10.87
C LEU A 883 -52.34 -32.08 -12.20
N ALA A 884 -53.47 -32.69 -12.58
CA ALA A 884 -54.21 -32.33 -13.79
C ALA A 884 -54.93 -30.97 -13.65
N GLU A 885 -55.41 -30.65 -12.45
CA GLU A 885 -56.11 -29.42 -12.12
C GLU A 885 -55.16 -28.24 -11.99
N ASP A 886 -54.09 -28.34 -11.19
CA ASP A 886 -53.19 -27.22 -10.92
C ASP A 886 -52.30 -26.91 -12.13
N GLU A 887 -52.00 -27.94 -12.92
CA GLU A 887 -51.14 -27.84 -14.09
C GLU A 887 -49.77 -27.21 -13.75
N SER A 888 -49.20 -27.65 -12.63
CA SER A 888 -47.91 -27.18 -12.11
C SER A 888 -47.22 -28.26 -11.27
N ARG A 889 -45.98 -27.97 -10.88
CA ARG A 889 -45.27 -28.74 -9.86
C ARG A 889 -45.74 -28.31 -8.46
N ILE A 890 -46.76 -28.99 -7.93
CA ILE A 890 -47.34 -28.72 -6.60
C ILE A 890 -46.30 -29.02 -5.52
N SER A 891 -45.90 -28.01 -4.75
CA SER A 891 -44.92 -28.18 -3.67
C SER A 891 -45.50 -29.00 -2.53
N THR A 892 -44.79 -30.05 -2.12
CA THR A 892 -45.24 -31.07 -1.16
C THR A 892 -44.11 -31.45 -0.20
N VAL A 893 -44.42 -31.46 1.09
CA VAL A 893 -43.54 -31.94 2.16
C VAL A 893 -43.81 -33.42 2.41
N TYR A 894 -42.73 -34.22 2.48
CA TYR A 894 -42.76 -35.66 2.64
C TYR A 894 -42.07 -36.08 3.94
N PHE A 895 -42.84 -36.58 4.92
CA PHE A 895 -42.33 -37.03 6.22
C PHE A 895 -41.76 -38.45 6.11
N MET A 896 -40.50 -38.57 5.69
CA MET A 896 -39.90 -39.84 5.27
C MET A 896 -38.58 -40.20 5.95
N MET A 897 -38.05 -39.38 6.86
CA MET A 897 -36.74 -39.58 7.49
C MET A 897 -36.86 -39.85 9.00
N SER A 898 -35.79 -40.39 9.59
CA SER A 898 -35.67 -40.64 11.02
C SER A 898 -34.84 -39.55 11.70
N GLU A 899 -35.32 -39.05 12.85
CA GLU A 899 -34.56 -38.14 13.73
C GLU A 899 -33.26 -38.80 14.21
N GLU A 900 -33.25 -40.11 14.45
CA GLU A 900 -32.03 -40.85 14.82
C GLU A 900 -30.96 -40.76 13.73
N ASN A 901 -31.36 -40.96 12.47
CA ASN A 901 -30.45 -40.85 11.34
C ASN A 901 -29.94 -39.42 11.15
N VAL A 902 -30.79 -38.41 11.35
CA VAL A 902 -30.36 -36.99 11.35
C VAL A 902 -29.24 -36.78 12.39
N ARG A 903 -29.41 -37.28 13.62
CA ARG A 903 -28.36 -37.20 14.65
C ARG A 903 -27.08 -37.94 14.28
N LYS A 904 -27.19 -39.11 13.65
CA LYS A 904 -26.02 -39.87 13.16
C LYS A 904 -25.23 -39.07 12.14
N LEU A 905 -25.90 -38.51 11.14
CA LEU A 905 -25.27 -37.73 10.07
C LEU A 905 -24.67 -36.40 10.58
N ILE A 906 -25.33 -35.76 11.55
CA ILE A 906 -24.78 -34.58 12.24
C ILE A 906 -23.46 -34.90 12.94
N LYS A 907 -23.16 -36.13 13.34
CA LYS A 907 -21.86 -36.46 13.98
C LYS A 907 -20.71 -36.64 12.99
N LEU A 908 -20.98 -36.69 11.68
CA LEU A 908 -19.98 -36.98 10.66
C LEU A 908 -19.21 -35.70 10.27
N PRO A 909 -17.87 -35.65 10.42
CA PRO A 909 -17.09 -34.43 10.20
C PRO A 909 -16.96 -34.02 8.73
N TRP A 910 -17.37 -34.89 7.79
CA TRP A 910 -17.31 -34.66 6.35
C TRP A 910 -18.68 -34.27 5.74
N VAL A 911 -19.71 -34.10 6.58
CA VAL A 911 -21.05 -33.67 6.18
C VAL A 911 -21.23 -32.18 6.48
N SER A 912 -21.45 -31.34 5.48
CA SER A 912 -21.77 -29.92 5.63
C SER A 912 -23.30 -29.72 5.77
N PHE A 913 -23.80 -28.49 5.67
CA PHE A 913 -25.22 -28.20 5.80
C PHE A 913 -25.75 -27.28 4.70
N GLY A 914 -26.93 -27.62 4.18
CA GLY A 914 -27.70 -26.82 3.24
C GLY A 914 -29.14 -26.69 3.73
N SER A 915 -29.82 -25.59 3.40
CA SER A 915 -31.24 -25.44 3.72
C SER A 915 -32.13 -26.21 2.75
N ASP A 916 -31.67 -26.45 1.52
CA ASP A 916 -32.45 -27.09 0.45
C ASP A 916 -33.76 -26.35 0.17
N GLU A 917 -33.75 -25.02 0.27
CA GLU A 917 -34.94 -24.20 0.08
C GLU A 917 -34.60 -22.82 -0.46
N ALA A 918 -35.62 -22.10 -0.89
CA ALA A 918 -35.48 -20.72 -1.32
C ALA A 918 -35.36 -19.76 -0.13
N SER A 919 -34.51 -18.74 -0.26
CA SER A 919 -34.41 -17.64 0.70
C SER A 919 -35.54 -16.64 0.47
N GLN A 920 -36.38 -16.43 1.47
CA GLN A 920 -37.61 -15.65 1.33
C GLN A 920 -37.78 -14.64 2.47
N ALA A 921 -38.60 -13.63 2.24
CA ALA A 921 -39.14 -12.80 3.32
C ALA A 921 -40.59 -13.25 3.60
N PRO A 922 -41.10 -13.13 4.84
CA PRO A 922 -42.47 -13.46 5.22
C PRO A 922 -43.41 -12.32 4.81
N GLU A 923 -43.30 -11.87 3.57
CA GLU A 923 -44.04 -10.73 3.02
C GLU A 923 -44.22 -10.87 1.50
N GLY A 924 -45.16 -10.11 0.94
CA GLY A 924 -45.37 -10.00 -0.50
C GLY A 924 -45.72 -11.34 -1.16
N VAL A 925 -45.11 -11.61 -2.31
CA VAL A 925 -45.40 -12.78 -3.15
C VAL A 925 -45.12 -14.11 -2.43
N PHE A 926 -44.21 -14.12 -1.46
CA PHE A 926 -43.82 -15.31 -0.73
C PHE A 926 -44.93 -15.84 0.19
N LEU A 927 -45.89 -15.00 0.61
CA LEU A 927 -47.02 -15.41 1.45
C LEU A 927 -48.11 -16.20 0.69
N LYS A 928 -47.96 -16.37 -0.63
CA LYS A 928 -48.92 -17.10 -1.46
C LYS A 928 -48.74 -18.63 -1.38
N SER A 929 -47.61 -19.09 -0.87
CA SER A 929 -47.32 -20.50 -0.60
C SER A 929 -46.74 -20.69 0.80
N MET A 930 -46.69 -21.94 1.26
CA MET A 930 -46.07 -22.32 2.52
C MET A 930 -44.74 -23.04 2.20
N PRO A 931 -43.57 -22.50 2.56
CA PRO A 931 -42.31 -23.21 2.39
C PRO A 931 -42.12 -24.28 3.46
N HIS A 932 -41.22 -25.22 3.25
CA HIS A 932 -40.74 -26.08 4.34
C HIS A 932 -40.03 -25.20 5.40
N PRO A 933 -40.17 -25.45 6.72
CA PRO A 933 -39.58 -24.61 7.78
C PRO A 933 -38.05 -24.47 7.71
N ARG A 934 -37.39 -25.35 6.94
CA ARG A 934 -35.95 -25.28 6.63
C ARG A 934 -35.53 -23.99 5.96
N ALA A 935 -36.40 -23.32 5.19
CA ALA A 935 -36.14 -21.99 4.61
C ALA A 935 -35.79 -20.92 5.65
N TYR A 936 -36.31 -21.05 6.87
CA TYR A 936 -36.21 -20.02 7.91
C TYR A 936 -35.45 -20.47 9.16
N GLY A 937 -35.15 -21.77 9.28
CA GLY A 937 -34.65 -22.32 10.54
C GLY A 937 -33.51 -23.34 10.45
N ASN A 938 -33.10 -23.82 9.27
CA ASN A 938 -32.12 -24.90 9.18
C ASN A 938 -30.82 -24.68 10.00
N PHE A 939 -30.14 -23.56 9.81
CA PHE A 939 -28.86 -23.30 10.48
C PHE A 939 -29.05 -22.94 11.95
N ALA A 940 -30.11 -22.20 12.27
CA ALA A 940 -30.45 -21.86 13.65
C ALA A 940 -30.87 -23.11 14.45
N ARG A 941 -31.50 -24.09 13.79
CA ARG A 941 -31.85 -25.40 14.37
C ARG A 941 -30.62 -26.24 14.66
N LEU A 942 -29.64 -26.26 13.75
CA LEU A 942 -28.34 -26.89 14.02
C LEU A 942 -27.70 -26.29 15.27
N LEU A 943 -27.53 -24.97 15.29
CA LEU A 943 -26.81 -24.25 16.35
C LEU A 943 -27.57 -24.27 17.70
N GLY A 944 -28.90 -24.17 17.67
CA GLY A 944 -29.76 -24.22 18.85
C GLY A 944 -29.99 -25.65 19.33
N LYS A 945 -30.84 -26.40 18.60
CA LYS A 945 -31.27 -27.74 19.04
C LYS A 945 -30.09 -28.72 19.13
N TYR A 946 -29.30 -28.87 18.08
CA TYR A 946 -28.34 -29.98 18.03
C TYR A 946 -26.99 -29.66 18.70
N VAL A 947 -26.54 -28.41 18.65
CA VAL A 947 -25.27 -27.98 19.26
C VAL A 947 -25.45 -27.51 20.70
N ARG A 948 -26.34 -26.56 20.97
CA ARG A 948 -26.54 -26.03 22.34
C ARG A 948 -27.31 -27.03 23.22
N ASP A 949 -28.47 -27.51 22.76
CA ASP A 949 -29.39 -28.27 23.62
C ASP A 949 -29.00 -29.75 23.71
N GLU A 950 -28.79 -30.42 22.57
CA GLU A 950 -28.45 -31.85 22.52
C GLU A 950 -26.93 -32.14 22.59
N LYS A 951 -26.07 -31.13 22.39
CA LYS A 951 -24.61 -31.23 22.46
C LYS A 951 -24.01 -32.34 21.59
N LEU A 952 -24.57 -32.55 20.39
CA LEU A 952 -24.13 -33.62 19.49
C LEU A 952 -22.73 -33.39 18.93
N ILE A 953 -22.37 -32.13 18.67
CA ILE A 953 -21.05 -31.68 18.25
C ILE A 953 -20.74 -30.34 18.93
N PRO A 954 -19.47 -30.00 19.18
CA PRO A 954 -19.11 -28.70 19.74
C PRO A 954 -19.35 -27.57 18.73
N LEU A 955 -19.49 -26.34 19.23
CA LEU A 955 -19.84 -25.18 18.41
C LEU A 955 -18.77 -24.85 17.36
N GLU A 956 -17.49 -24.97 17.70
CA GLU A 956 -16.37 -24.79 16.76
C GLU A 956 -16.43 -25.76 15.57
N GLU A 957 -16.88 -26.99 15.79
CA GLU A 957 -17.03 -27.99 14.73
C GLU A 957 -18.26 -27.71 13.87
N ALA A 958 -19.36 -27.27 14.47
CA ALA A 958 -20.52 -26.79 13.72
C ALA A 958 -20.14 -25.58 12.84
N VAL A 959 -19.44 -24.59 13.39
CA VAL A 959 -18.97 -23.41 12.63
C VAL A 959 -18.02 -23.82 11.50
N ARG A 960 -17.07 -24.74 11.73
CA ARG A 960 -16.20 -25.27 10.66
C ARG A 960 -17.02 -25.85 9.51
N ARG A 961 -18.09 -26.60 9.84
CA ARG A 961 -18.96 -27.28 8.87
C ARG A 961 -19.97 -26.36 8.18
N LEU A 962 -20.21 -25.18 8.74
CA LEU A 962 -20.98 -24.10 8.12
C LEU A 962 -20.12 -23.14 7.29
N ALA A 963 -18.80 -23.14 7.46
CA ALA A 963 -17.92 -22.15 6.84
C ALA A 963 -16.73 -22.77 6.08
N ASN A 964 -15.69 -23.23 6.78
CA ASN A 964 -14.45 -23.64 6.14
C ASN A 964 -14.56 -24.95 5.35
N LEU A 965 -15.30 -25.95 5.85
CA LEU A 965 -15.54 -27.19 5.12
C LEU A 965 -16.21 -26.93 3.76
N PRO A 966 -17.36 -26.22 3.69
CA PRO A 966 -17.96 -25.91 2.40
C PRO A 966 -17.07 -25.02 1.53
N ALA A 967 -16.40 -24.00 2.08
CA ALA A 967 -15.47 -23.16 1.32
C ALA A 967 -14.34 -23.99 0.68
N THR A 968 -13.80 -24.97 1.42
CA THR A 968 -12.74 -25.87 0.95
C THR A 968 -13.26 -26.83 -0.14
N ASN A 969 -14.41 -27.46 0.07
CA ASN A 969 -15.02 -28.39 -0.89
C ASN A 969 -15.25 -27.71 -2.25
N LEU A 970 -15.72 -26.47 -2.21
CA LEU A 970 -16.04 -25.64 -3.38
C LEU A 970 -14.82 -24.98 -4.02
N GLY A 971 -13.71 -24.82 -3.29
CA GLY A 971 -12.56 -24.03 -3.72
C GLY A 971 -12.82 -22.53 -3.72
N LEU A 972 -13.59 -22.02 -2.75
CA LEU A 972 -13.86 -20.59 -2.60
C LEU A 972 -12.67 -19.88 -1.98
N ASP A 973 -11.98 -19.09 -2.81
CA ASP A 973 -10.77 -18.40 -2.41
C ASP A 973 -11.01 -17.35 -1.30
N HIS A 974 -10.16 -17.39 -0.27
CA HIS A 974 -10.16 -16.45 0.88
C HIS A 974 -11.52 -16.29 1.60
N ARG A 975 -12.36 -17.35 1.66
CA ARG A 975 -13.63 -17.38 2.43
C ARG A 975 -13.68 -18.56 3.39
N GLY A 976 -14.64 -18.55 4.32
CA GLY A 976 -14.88 -19.63 5.27
C GLY A 976 -14.01 -19.61 6.52
N LEU A 977 -13.08 -18.66 6.65
CA LEU A 977 -12.24 -18.46 7.83
C LEU A 977 -12.20 -16.98 8.24
N LEU A 978 -12.10 -16.72 9.55
CA LEU A 978 -11.70 -15.42 10.07
C LEU A 978 -10.18 -15.41 10.18
N LYS A 979 -9.53 -14.87 9.15
CA LYS A 979 -8.07 -14.80 9.04
C LYS A 979 -7.70 -13.50 8.34
N ASP A 980 -6.53 -12.94 8.68
CA ASP A 980 -6.03 -11.74 8.02
C ASP A 980 -5.99 -11.92 6.49
N GLY A 981 -6.48 -10.91 5.77
CA GLY A 981 -6.64 -10.91 4.32
C GLY A 981 -7.85 -11.69 3.76
N TYR A 982 -8.60 -12.44 4.59
CA TYR A 982 -9.82 -13.12 4.14
C TYR A 982 -10.98 -12.14 3.96
N TYR A 983 -11.96 -12.48 3.11
CA TYR A 983 -13.16 -11.65 2.97
C TYR A 983 -13.90 -11.52 4.29
N ALA A 984 -14.37 -10.32 4.59
CA ALA A 984 -15.15 -9.97 5.77
C ALA A 984 -16.62 -10.41 5.65
N ASP A 985 -16.82 -11.70 5.42
CA ASP A 985 -18.09 -12.37 5.66
C ASP A 985 -18.10 -12.82 7.13
N VAL A 986 -18.83 -12.13 7.99
CA VAL A 986 -18.76 -12.31 9.45
C VAL A 986 -20.17 -12.37 10.04
N VAL A 987 -20.40 -13.32 10.94
CA VAL A 987 -21.65 -13.45 11.69
C VAL A 987 -21.35 -13.24 13.17
N VAL A 988 -22.19 -12.44 13.81
CA VAL A 988 -22.21 -12.23 15.25
C VAL A 988 -23.57 -12.70 15.76
N PHE A 989 -23.58 -13.75 16.57
CA PHE A 989 -24.79 -14.33 17.14
C PHE A 989 -24.62 -14.70 18.60
N ASP A 990 -25.73 -14.73 19.32
CA ASP A 990 -25.77 -15.19 20.71
C ASP A 990 -25.94 -16.72 20.75
N PRO A 991 -24.90 -17.48 21.15
CA PRO A 991 -24.96 -18.94 21.21
C PRO A 991 -25.94 -19.44 22.27
N ALA A 992 -26.34 -18.63 23.25
CA ALA A 992 -27.31 -19.01 24.26
C ALA A 992 -28.75 -18.96 23.73
N THR A 993 -29.06 -18.04 22.81
CA THR A 993 -30.44 -17.78 22.37
C THR A 993 -30.76 -18.15 20.93
N ILE A 994 -29.75 -18.51 20.11
CA ILE A 994 -29.98 -18.92 18.72
C ILE A 994 -30.95 -20.10 18.61
N ALA A 995 -32.00 -19.93 17.79
CA ALA A 995 -33.06 -20.92 17.63
C ALA A 995 -33.88 -20.69 16.35
N ASP A 996 -34.33 -21.77 15.75
CA ASP A 996 -35.38 -21.77 14.74
C ASP A 996 -36.76 -21.50 15.37
N ARG A 997 -37.61 -20.77 14.63
CA ARG A 997 -39.00 -20.51 15.02
C ARG A 997 -40.01 -21.11 14.05
N ALA A 998 -39.62 -21.29 12.79
CA ALA A 998 -40.46 -21.86 11.76
C ALA A 998 -40.88 -23.29 12.07
N THR A 999 -42.17 -23.56 11.86
CA THR A 999 -42.78 -24.89 11.99
C THR A 999 -43.51 -25.24 10.69
N TYR A 1000 -43.94 -26.48 10.53
CA TYR A 1000 -44.71 -26.88 9.34
C TYR A 1000 -46.03 -26.09 9.21
N ASP A 1001 -46.70 -25.79 10.32
CA ASP A 1001 -47.95 -25.04 10.33
C ASP A 1001 -47.73 -23.52 10.17
N LYS A 1002 -46.61 -23.01 10.69
CA LYS A 1002 -46.24 -21.59 10.63
C LYS A 1002 -44.81 -21.45 10.10
N PRO A 1003 -44.58 -21.63 8.79
CA PRO A 1003 -43.22 -21.67 8.24
C PRO A 1003 -42.58 -20.29 8.06
N HIS A 1004 -43.39 -19.23 7.92
CA HIS A 1004 -42.92 -17.85 7.72
C HIS A 1004 -42.52 -17.17 9.04
N GLN A 1005 -41.56 -17.76 9.76
CA GLN A 1005 -41.07 -17.22 11.03
C GLN A 1005 -39.54 -17.19 11.03
N TYR A 1006 -38.95 -15.99 11.05
CA TYR A 1006 -37.50 -15.84 11.12
C TYR A 1006 -36.90 -16.52 12.35
N ALA A 1007 -35.71 -17.10 12.16
CA ALA A 1007 -34.83 -17.49 13.26
C ALA A 1007 -34.46 -16.28 14.15
N VAL A 1008 -34.05 -16.58 15.38
CA VAL A 1008 -33.57 -15.60 16.35
C VAL A 1008 -32.13 -15.89 16.78
N GLY A 1009 -31.46 -14.91 17.39
CA GLY A 1009 -30.13 -15.05 18.00
C GLY A 1009 -28.99 -14.45 17.17
N VAL A 1010 -29.13 -14.35 15.84
CA VAL A 1010 -28.19 -13.59 14.99
C VAL A 1010 -28.42 -12.09 15.19
N LYS A 1011 -27.35 -11.35 15.50
CA LYS A 1011 -27.40 -9.91 15.80
C LYS A 1011 -26.76 -9.05 14.74
N HIS A 1012 -25.61 -9.46 14.22
CA HIS A 1012 -24.95 -8.73 13.14
C HIS A 1012 -24.44 -9.71 12.09
N VAL A 1013 -24.56 -9.30 10.82
CA VAL A 1013 -24.01 -10.04 9.68
C VAL A 1013 -23.33 -9.03 8.78
N PHE A 1014 -22.11 -9.35 8.38
CA PHE A 1014 -21.31 -8.63 7.41
C PHE A 1014 -21.12 -9.51 6.20
N VAL A 1015 -21.30 -8.94 5.01
CA VAL A 1015 -20.99 -9.60 3.74
C VAL A 1015 -20.03 -8.67 3.00
N ASN A 1016 -18.86 -9.18 2.65
CA ASN A 1016 -17.77 -8.37 2.06
C ASN A 1016 -17.51 -7.07 2.86
N GLY A 1017 -17.50 -7.16 4.19
CA GLY A 1017 -17.24 -6.05 5.13
C GLY A 1017 -18.39 -5.06 5.33
N THR A 1018 -19.46 -5.17 4.54
CA THR A 1018 -20.64 -4.31 4.66
C THR A 1018 -21.66 -4.96 5.60
N GLN A 1019 -22.13 -4.21 6.60
CA GLN A 1019 -23.12 -4.70 7.56
C GLN A 1019 -24.50 -4.82 6.90
N VAL A 1020 -24.98 -6.05 6.71
CA VAL A 1020 -26.28 -6.37 6.11
C VAL A 1020 -27.36 -6.66 7.15
N ILE A 1021 -26.98 -7.17 8.33
CA ILE A 1021 -27.84 -7.27 9.51
C ILE A 1021 -27.22 -6.44 10.64
N ARG A 1022 -28.03 -5.58 11.26
CA ARG A 1022 -27.68 -4.77 12.44
C ARG A 1022 -28.77 -4.92 13.50
N ASP A 1023 -28.37 -5.32 14.70
CA ASP A 1023 -29.26 -5.53 15.84
C ASP A 1023 -30.42 -6.49 15.55
N GLY A 1024 -30.18 -7.47 14.67
CA GLY A 1024 -31.16 -8.44 14.18
C GLY A 1024 -31.95 -7.98 12.96
N GLU A 1025 -31.85 -6.72 12.54
CA GLU A 1025 -32.61 -6.15 11.42
C GLU A 1025 -31.78 -5.93 10.16
N HIS A 1026 -32.40 -6.09 8.98
CA HIS A 1026 -31.72 -5.90 7.70
C HIS A 1026 -31.51 -4.42 7.38
N THR A 1027 -30.30 -4.03 7.01
CA THR A 1027 -29.91 -2.62 6.79
C THR A 1027 -30.34 -2.07 5.43
N GLY A 1028 -30.76 -2.94 4.52
CA GLY A 1028 -31.04 -2.62 3.12
C GLY A 1028 -29.82 -2.75 2.21
N ALA A 1029 -28.62 -2.91 2.78
CA ALA A 1029 -27.39 -3.10 2.02
C ALA A 1029 -27.39 -4.41 1.23
N ARG A 1030 -26.85 -4.38 0.01
CA ARG A 1030 -26.81 -5.52 -0.92
C ARG A 1030 -25.39 -5.72 -1.50
N PRO A 1031 -24.38 -6.06 -0.68
CA PRO A 1031 -22.97 -6.12 -1.08
C PRO A 1031 -22.54 -7.47 -1.68
N GLY A 1032 -23.47 -8.40 -1.86
CA GLY A 1032 -23.21 -9.76 -2.32
C GLY A 1032 -22.62 -9.77 -3.72
N ARG A 1033 -21.69 -10.70 -3.97
CA ARG A 1033 -20.98 -10.83 -5.24
C ARG A 1033 -21.20 -12.20 -5.87
N ALA A 1034 -21.14 -12.27 -7.20
CA ALA A 1034 -21.01 -13.54 -7.89
C ALA A 1034 -19.61 -14.12 -7.59
N LEU A 1035 -19.58 -15.39 -7.16
CA LEU A 1035 -18.38 -16.16 -6.91
C LEU A 1035 -18.23 -17.23 -7.99
N TRP A 1036 -16.98 -17.56 -8.27
CA TRP A 1036 -16.62 -18.34 -9.44
C TRP A 1036 -15.81 -19.56 -9.06
N GLY A 1037 -16.04 -20.66 -9.77
CA GLY A 1037 -15.23 -21.86 -9.67
C GLY A 1037 -13.80 -21.66 -10.20
N PRO A 1038 -12.88 -22.57 -9.84
CA PRO A 1038 -11.45 -22.48 -10.18
C PRO A 1038 -11.15 -22.55 -11.68
N GLY A 1039 -12.11 -23.02 -12.49
CA GLY A 1039 -11.99 -23.13 -13.94
C GLY A 1039 -12.13 -21.81 -14.70
N ARG A 1040 -12.49 -20.72 -14.02
CA ARG A 1040 -12.76 -19.43 -14.67
C ARG A 1040 -11.51 -18.89 -15.36
N VAL A 1041 -11.66 -18.50 -16.62
CA VAL A 1041 -10.62 -17.76 -17.37
C VAL A 1041 -11.07 -16.31 -17.47
N GLU A 1042 -10.29 -15.38 -16.92
CA GLU A 1042 -10.54 -13.94 -17.09
C GLU A 1042 -10.50 -13.61 -18.58
N ARG A 1043 -11.57 -12.98 -19.09
CA ARG A 1043 -11.68 -12.53 -20.48
C ARG A 1043 -11.23 -11.09 -20.61
#